data_AF-A0A8T0G5R0-F1
#
_entry.id   AF-A0A8T0G5R0-F1
#
_cell.length_a   1.000
_cell.length_b   1.000
_cell.length_c   1.000
_cell.angle_alpha   90.00
_cell.angle_beta   90.00
_cell.angle_gamma   90.00
#
_symmetry.space_group_name_H-M   'P 1'
#
loop_
_entity.id
_entity.type
_entity.pdbx_description
1 polymer ?
#
loop_
_entity_poly.entity_id
_entity_poly.type
_entity_poly.pdbx_seq_one_letter_code
_entity_poly.pdbx_strand_id
1 'polypeptide(L)'
;MATSKRHFHIFYILILFAIQPFTECVDRSLFKTCEQSGFCKRHRSTEPRQSPYYLEMSSFKIYPTRIEGVIINSQNGVMLKLDLIALKNNMLNFKISESNPIRPRYEARESLVSEPEESNLEVLSQDSEKIVVGFGPNKAVLNGSPFRIDIYSGDILLLSANARGLMKFEHYRPKNKGKPEGEEDQNEMQQQPPLSQDEEQFKETLWEETFKGHTDTKPNGPASVGMDFSFVGFEHVYGIPEHADVFPLKTTKGASDPYRLFNLDVFEYELNNPMALYASIPFMVAHSETNTMGLFWLNAAETWVDIEAPSNQGVVSSIVEFVKGSSQIPQRDTHWFSESGLINVFVLLGPTPKDVMFQYSKLTGTTPLPPLFSLGYHQSRWNYRDQDDVRQVDAAFDEHDIPYDVLWLDLDHTHDRKYFTWEPFKFSDPIGMINNLTTKGRKMVTLVDPHIKRDGGYYIHKEATDKGYYVKNRDNNDYDGWCWPGSSGYLDFLSPEVRDWWASKFGLDQYHGSTLALYTWNDMNEPSVFNGPEVTMERDCKHVGGWEHRDVHNIYGMLMVMSTYKGHLMRSNGAQRPFILTRSAFAGSQRFGAIWTGDNIAEWEHLQMSIPMILSLSLCGMSHSGADVGGFFRNPSPELNMRWYQAGAFQPFFRAHSHHETRRREPWLFDDNFKNLIREAIRIRYSYIPYWYTLFYENELNGVPPMRPMWMEFPTERATFDLSDEYMIGNALLVRPVMQADVISINMYFPGTGEVWYDFMTHQQHEGGQMLTIPVTLDKIPVFQRGGTIIPKKGRIRRSTSLTYNDPYTLEIALDKTGSHANGTLFIDDFNSFEYRKGNYLLLKFTYDKNSITSKIIGGPGKFKTNAWLEKIIVIGLQKPPKSLTLSSKSIKNNELLFTFDEAKQKLAIRKPGVNMGEEWKITF
;
A
#
# COMPACT_ATOMS: atom_id res chain seq x y z
N MET A 1 -75.92 -3.84 -8.90
CA MET A 1 -75.20 -2.66 -9.43
C MET A 1 -74.31 -2.15 -8.32
N ALA A 2 -73.09 -2.67 -8.22
CA ALA A 2 -71.93 -2.30 -9.02
C ALA A 2 -71.29 -0.98 -8.54
N THR A 3 -69.99 -1.08 -8.23
CA THR A 3 -69.00 0.00 -8.23
C THR A 3 -69.23 1.18 -7.27
N SER A 4 -68.89 1.01 -6.01
CA SER A 4 -68.23 2.06 -5.20
C SER A 4 -67.83 1.51 -3.85
N LYS A 5 -66.57 1.06 -3.73
CA LYS A 5 -65.78 0.90 -2.47
C LYS A 5 -64.51 0.11 -2.78
N ARG A 6 -63.65 0.67 -3.63
CA ARG A 6 -62.31 0.13 -3.90
C ARG A 6 -61.33 1.23 -4.30
N HIS A 7 -61.37 2.39 -3.63
CA HIS A 7 -60.45 3.50 -3.92
C HIS A 7 -59.94 4.25 -2.69
N PHE A 8 -60.11 3.73 -1.47
CA PHE A 8 -59.68 4.45 -0.26
C PHE A 8 -58.73 3.67 0.68
N HIS A 9 -58.25 2.49 0.30
CA HIS A 9 -57.28 1.72 1.10
C HIS A 9 -56.00 1.32 0.35
N ILE A 10 -55.83 1.76 -0.91
CA ILE A 10 -54.60 1.51 -1.69
C ILE A 10 -53.64 2.72 -1.62
N PHE A 11 -54.12 3.91 -1.27
CA PHE A 11 -53.27 5.11 -1.25
C PHE A 11 -52.42 5.28 0.03
N TYR A 12 -52.77 4.61 1.14
CA TYR A 12 -51.98 4.66 2.37
C TYR A 12 -50.98 3.50 2.53
N ILE A 13 -51.13 2.41 1.78
CA ILE A 13 -50.17 1.28 1.78
C ILE A 13 -49.02 1.53 0.78
N LEU A 14 -49.21 2.38 -0.22
CA LEU A 14 -48.16 2.77 -1.17
C LEU A 14 -47.23 3.89 -0.67
N ILE A 15 -47.59 4.63 0.37
CA ILE A 15 -46.73 5.68 0.96
C ILE A 15 -45.86 5.13 2.11
N LEU A 16 -46.21 3.99 2.70
CA LEU A 16 -45.41 3.31 3.73
C LEU A 16 -44.36 2.32 3.19
N PHE A 17 -44.35 2.06 1.87
CA PHE A 17 -43.30 1.30 1.19
C PHE A 17 -42.32 2.17 0.37
N ALA A 18 -42.47 3.50 0.42
CA ALA A 18 -41.61 4.45 -0.30
C ALA A 18 -40.63 5.22 0.59
N ILE A 19 -40.45 4.78 1.84
CA ILE A 19 -39.40 5.27 2.73
C ILE A 19 -38.71 4.04 3.32
N GLN A 20 -37.98 3.30 2.47
CA GLN A 20 -36.77 2.71 3.00
C GLN A 20 -35.88 3.89 3.38
N PRO A 21 -35.28 3.92 4.59
CA PRO A 21 -34.13 4.77 4.77
C PRO A 21 -33.12 4.25 3.76
N PHE A 22 -32.90 4.99 2.68
CA PHE A 22 -31.59 4.99 2.05
C PHE A 22 -30.66 5.43 3.18
N THR A 23 -30.12 4.47 3.91
CA THR A 23 -28.94 4.70 4.74
C THR A 23 -27.86 5.04 3.72
N GLU A 24 -27.61 6.34 3.53
CA GLU A 24 -26.50 6.81 2.71
C GLU A 24 -25.23 6.13 3.22
N CYS A 25 -24.57 5.36 2.34
CA CYS A 25 -23.38 4.60 2.69
C CYS A 25 -22.25 5.56 3.08
N VAL A 26 -22.10 6.73 2.44
CA VAL A 26 -21.21 7.81 2.91
C VAL A 26 -21.89 9.17 2.78
N ASP A 27 -21.78 10.06 3.77
CA ASP A 27 -22.17 11.47 3.60
C ASP A 27 -21.10 12.20 2.76
N ARG A 28 -21.24 12.11 1.44
CA ARG A 28 -20.35 12.77 0.47
C ARG A 28 -20.26 14.28 0.70
N SER A 29 -21.24 14.91 1.36
CA SER A 29 -21.24 16.34 1.58
C SER A 29 -20.16 16.79 2.58
N LEU A 30 -19.62 15.87 3.40
CA LEU A 30 -18.51 16.13 4.32
C LEU A 30 -17.16 16.24 3.62
N PHE A 31 -17.04 15.78 2.36
CA PHE A 31 -15.78 15.71 1.65
C PHE A 31 -15.82 16.58 0.40
N LYS A 32 -14.75 17.34 0.15
CA LYS A 32 -14.71 18.23 -1.01
C LYS A 32 -14.67 17.45 -2.32
N THR A 33 -15.50 17.86 -3.26
CA THR A 33 -15.25 17.61 -4.68
C THR A 33 -14.14 18.51 -5.21
N CYS A 34 -13.62 18.22 -6.40
CA CYS A 34 -12.61 19.08 -7.02
C CYS A 34 -13.10 20.52 -7.20
N GLU A 35 -14.38 20.70 -7.53
CA GLU A 35 -14.99 22.02 -7.71
C GLU A 35 -15.06 22.84 -6.40
N GLN A 36 -15.10 22.17 -5.25
CA GLN A 36 -15.12 22.76 -3.92
C GLN A 36 -13.71 22.99 -3.35
N SER A 37 -12.68 22.44 -3.98
CA SER A 37 -11.28 22.68 -3.65
C SER A 37 -10.72 23.76 -4.58
N GLY A 38 -10.44 24.95 -4.03
CA GLY A 38 -10.08 26.12 -4.84
C GLY A 38 -8.92 25.87 -5.81
N PHE A 39 -7.84 25.23 -5.35
CA PHE A 39 -6.71 24.92 -6.23
C PHE A 39 -7.05 23.84 -7.26
N CYS A 40 -7.80 22.80 -6.88
CA CYS A 40 -8.23 21.75 -7.80
C CYS A 40 -9.04 22.36 -8.94
N LYS A 41 -10.05 23.18 -8.62
CA LYS A 41 -10.85 23.94 -9.59
C LYS A 41 -9.98 24.77 -10.53
N ARG A 42 -9.01 25.52 -10.01
CA ARG A 42 -8.09 26.36 -10.81
C ARG A 42 -7.16 25.56 -11.72
N HIS A 43 -6.78 24.34 -11.37
CA HIS A 43 -5.97 23.46 -12.22
C HIS A 43 -6.83 22.76 -13.26
N ARG A 44 -7.96 22.20 -12.83
CA ARG A 44 -8.86 21.41 -13.69
C ARG A 44 -9.55 22.22 -14.78
N SER A 45 -9.72 23.53 -14.56
CA SER A 45 -10.22 24.49 -15.55
C SER A 45 -9.17 24.91 -16.59
N THR A 46 -7.90 24.53 -16.41
CA THR A 46 -6.85 24.84 -17.39
C THR A 46 -6.98 23.87 -18.57
N GLU A 47 -7.27 24.41 -19.74
CA GLU A 47 -7.37 23.61 -20.97
C GLU A 47 -5.99 23.42 -21.63
N PRO A 48 -5.75 22.29 -22.33
CA PRO A 48 -4.53 22.07 -23.08
C PRO A 48 -4.25 23.22 -24.06
N ARG A 49 -3.07 23.84 -23.92
CA ARG A 49 -2.68 25.03 -24.67
C ARG A 49 -1.17 25.10 -24.83
N GLN A 50 -0.68 26.11 -25.56
CA GLN A 50 0.74 26.42 -25.55
C GLN A 50 1.13 26.90 -24.14
N SER A 51 2.01 26.15 -23.47
CA SER A 51 2.51 26.49 -22.13
C SER A 51 3.18 27.87 -22.14
N PRO A 52 2.89 28.75 -21.16
CA PRO A 52 3.55 30.06 -21.03
C PRO A 52 4.97 29.96 -20.47
N TYR A 53 5.40 28.77 -20.04
CA TYR A 53 6.73 28.53 -19.48
C TYR A 53 7.74 28.23 -20.59
N TYR A 54 8.92 28.84 -20.52
CA TYR A 54 10.05 28.56 -21.40
C TYR A 54 11.36 28.45 -20.62
N LEU A 55 12.35 27.72 -21.14
CA LEU A 55 13.70 27.65 -20.58
C LEU A 55 14.56 28.80 -21.08
N GLU A 56 15.24 29.47 -20.16
CA GLU A 56 16.29 30.43 -20.49
C GLU A 56 17.54 29.65 -20.89
N MET A 57 17.74 29.41 -22.19
CA MET A 57 18.79 28.53 -22.72
C MET A 57 20.21 28.98 -22.35
N SER A 58 20.41 30.26 -22.01
CA SER A 58 21.70 30.79 -21.53
C SER A 58 21.99 30.52 -20.05
N SER A 59 20.99 30.07 -19.28
CA SER A 59 21.07 29.93 -17.82
C SER A 59 21.65 28.59 -17.34
N PHE A 60 21.88 27.64 -18.25
CA PHE A 60 22.24 26.28 -17.87
C PHE A 60 23.59 26.19 -17.14
N LYS A 61 23.58 25.49 -16.00
CA LYS A 61 24.79 25.04 -15.31
C LYS A 61 24.86 23.52 -15.41
N ILE A 62 25.91 23.02 -16.04
CA ILE A 62 26.12 21.60 -16.28
C ILE A 62 27.12 21.07 -15.25
N TYR A 63 26.75 20.01 -14.56
CA TYR A 63 27.57 19.29 -13.58
C TYR A 63 27.69 17.82 -14.01
N PRO A 64 28.60 17.04 -13.39
CA PRO A 64 28.84 15.65 -13.80
C PRO A 64 27.61 14.73 -13.73
N THR A 65 26.63 15.05 -12.86
CA THR A 65 25.47 14.20 -12.58
C THR A 65 24.13 14.95 -12.72
N ARG A 66 24.18 16.27 -12.96
CA ARG A 66 22.99 17.12 -12.97
C ARG A 66 23.13 18.32 -13.90
N ILE A 67 21.98 18.85 -14.31
CA ILE A 67 21.87 20.14 -14.98
C ILE A 67 20.90 21.02 -14.21
N GLU A 68 21.30 22.26 -13.97
CA GLU A 68 20.43 23.30 -13.44
C GLU A 68 20.08 24.30 -14.55
N GLY A 69 18.84 24.76 -14.60
CA GLY A 69 18.38 25.78 -15.53
C GLY A 69 17.30 26.68 -14.93
N VAL A 70 17.00 27.79 -15.60
CA VAL A 70 15.93 28.70 -15.22
C VAL A 70 14.76 28.55 -16.19
N ILE A 71 13.57 28.30 -15.65
CA ILE A 71 12.30 28.36 -16.36
C ILE A 71 11.67 29.72 -16.07
N ILE A 72 11.19 30.41 -17.10
CA ILE A 72 10.52 31.71 -16.97
C ILE A 72 9.08 31.57 -17.42
N ASN A 73 8.15 32.08 -16.62
CA ASN A 73 6.77 32.24 -17.04
C ASN A 73 6.61 33.57 -17.82
N SER A 74 6.34 33.47 -19.11
CA SER A 74 6.21 34.62 -20.02
C SER A 74 5.04 35.58 -19.67
N GLN A 75 4.04 35.12 -18.91
CA GLN A 75 2.88 35.94 -18.57
C GLN A 75 3.11 36.88 -17.38
N ASN A 76 3.97 36.49 -16.43
CA ASN A 76 4.18 37.24 -15.19
C ASN A 76 5.66 37.46 -14.81
N GLY A 77 6.60 36.93 -15.59
CA GLY A 77 8.05 37.09 -15.37
C GLY A 77 8.62 36.27 -14.21
N VAL A 78 7.82 35.42 -13.57
CA VAL A 78 8.30 34.58 -12.46
C VAL A 78 9.36 33.61 -12.95
N MET A 79 10.48 33.58 -12.23
CA MET A 79 11.60 32.68 -12.49
C MET A 79 11.54 31.47 -11.55
N LEU A 80 11.60 30.28 -12.14
CA LEU A 80 11.66 29.00 -11.46
C LEU A 80 13.02 28.35 -11.74
N LYS A 81 13.53 27.58 -10.78
CA LYS A 81 14.73 26.76 -10.93
C LYS A 81 14.31 25.34 -11.31
N LEU A 82 14.92 24.82 -12.38
CA LEU A 82 14.89 23.42 -12.77
C LEU A 82 16.19 22.75 -12.32
N ASP A 83 16.08 21.64 -11.58
CA ASP A 83 17.17 20.71 -11.32
C ASP A 83 16.84 19.39 -12.02
N LEU A 84 17.66 18.95 -12.99
CA LEU A 84 17.55 17.64 -13.64
C LEU A 84 18.74 16.78 -13.22
N ILE A 85 18.49 15.66 -12.56
CA ILE A 85 19.49 14.84 -11.90
C ILE A 85 19.39 13.41 -12.42
N ALA A 86 20.48 12.89 -12.99
CA ALA A 86 20.58 11.49 -13.35
C ALA A 86 20.84 10.67 -12.10
N LEU A 87 20.07 9.59 -11.91
CA LEU A 87 20.19 8.70 -10.77
C LEU A 87 20.58 7.30 -11.24
N LYS A 88 21.22 6.53 -10.36
CA LYS A 88 21.52 5.12 -10.63
C LYS A 88 20.25 4.32 -10.95
N ASN A 89 20.46 3.17 -11.58
CA ASN A 89 19.41 2.18 -11.88
C ASN A 89 18.36 2.69 -12.89
N ASN A 90 18.77 3.45 -13.91
CA ASN A 90 17.90 3.98 -14.96
C ASN A 90 16.77 4.89 -14.42
N MET A 91 17.11 5.75 -13.46
CA MET A 91 16.18 6.72 -12.90
C MET A 91 16.59 8.14 -13.25
N LEU A 92 15.60 9.02 -13.36
CA LEU A 92 15.79 10.45 -13.56
C LEU A 92 14.96 11.18 -12.52
N ASN A 93 15.53 12.18 -11.86
CA ASN A 93 14.77 13.10 -11.01
C ASN A 93 14.78 14.48 -11.64
N PHE A 94 13.63 15.13 -11.72
CA PHE A 94 13.59 16.56 -11.97
C PHE A 94 12.78 17.28 -10.89
N LYS A 95 13.31 18.42 -10.46
CA LYS A 95 12.70 19.29 -9.47
C LYS A 95 12.48 20.67 -10.07
N ILE A 96 11.31 21.24 -9.84
CA ILE A 96 10.99 22.64 -10.18
C ILE A 96 10.59 23.36 -8.91
N SER A 97 11.27 24.47 -8.64
CA SER A 97 11.11 25.31 -7.45
C SER A 97 11.12 26.78 -7.83
N GLU A 98 10.67 27.67 -6.95
CA GLU A 98 10.87 29.10 -7.16
C GLU A 98 12.35 29.45 -7.04
N SER A 99 12.87 30.30 -7.92
CA SER A 99 14.27 30.73 -7.85
C SER A 99 14.54 31.63 -6.63
N ASN A 100 13.57 32.47 -6.27
CA ASN A 100 13.67 33.42 -5.16
C ASN A 100 12.34 33.44 -4.37
N PRO A 101 12.01 32.36 -3.64
CA PRO A 101 10.74 32.30 -2.94
C PRO A 101 10.70 33.26 -1.74
N ILE A 102 9.53 33.84 -1.47
CA ILE A 102 9.29 34.62 -0.24
C ILE A 102 9.39 33.73 1.00
N ARG A 103 9.04 32.43 0.87
CA ARG A 103 9.20 31.39 1.89
C ARG A 103 9.54 30.05 1.25
N PRO A 104 10.33 29.18 1.89
CA PRO A 104 10.61 27.85 1.37
C PRO A 104 9.34 27.04 1.06
N ARG A 105 9.44 26.15 0.07
CA ARG A 105 8.41 25.15 -0.25
C ARG A 105 8.76 23.83 0.40
N TYR A 106 7.74 23.12 0.90
CA TYR A 106 7.95 21.87 1.61
C TYR A 106 8.43 20.76 0.67
N GLU A 107 9.30 19.90 1.20
CA GLU A 107 9.79 18.70 0.54
C GLU A 107 9.70 17.54 1.54
N ALA A 108 8.97 16.49 1.17
CA ALA A 108 8.71 15.32 2.00
C ALA A 108 9.93 14.37 2.07
N ARG A 109 11.04 14.84 2.64
CA ARG A 109 12.32 14.11 2.64
C ARG A 109 12.27 12.80 3.39
N GLU A 110 11.43 12.70 4.42
CA GLU A 110 11.24 11.48 5.22
C GLU A 110 10.68 10.30 4.41
N SER A 111 10.11 10.55 3.22
CA SER A 111 9.73 9.48 2.30
C SER A 111 10.93 8.74 1.72
N LEU A 112 12.06 9.43 1.53
CA LEU A 112 13.27 8.85 0.97
C LEU A 112 14.08 8.14 2.06
N VAL A 113 14.67 6.98 1.73
CA VAL A 113 15.53 6.24 2.68
C VAL A 113 16.85 6.95 2.96
N SER A 114 17.35 7.66 1.96
CA SER A 114 18.56 8.47 1.95
C SER A 114 18.52 9.40 0.75
N GLU A 115 19.50 10.30 0.65
CA GLU A 115 19.73 11.00 -0.62
C GLU A 115 19.92 9.98 -1.76
N PRO A 116 19.16 10.10 -2.87
CA PRO A 116 19.27 9.17 -3.99
C PRO A 116 20.67 9.17 -4.59
N GLU A 117 21.17 7.98 -4.92
CA GLU A 117 22.49 7.84 -5.53
C GLU A 117 22.48 8.40 -6.96
N GLU A 118 23.18 9.51 -7.16
CA GLU A 118 23.35 10.15 -8.47
C GLU A 118 24.24 9.29 -9.41
N SER A 119 24.05 9.45 -10.72
CA SER A 119 24.85 8.83 -11.78
C SER A 119 25.32 9.87 -12.79
N ASN A 120 26.31 9.51 -13.60
CA ASN A 120 26.83 10.42 -14.63
C ASN A 120 25.73 10.86 -15.60
N LEU A 121 25.79 12.14 -15.96
CA LEU A 121 24.96 12.78 -16.96
C LEU A 121 25.88 13.44 -17.99
N GLU A 122 25.59 13.23 -19.27
CA GLU A 122 26.34 13.84 -20.37
C GLU A 122 25.45 14.72 -21.23
N VAL A 123 25.98 15.83 -21.75
CA VAL A 123 25.28 16.63 -22.75
C VAL A 123 25.61 16.06 -24.13
N LEU A 124 24.61 15.52 -24.81
CA LEU A 124 24.74 14.92 -26.14
C LEU A 124 24.67 15.97 -27.25
N SER A 125 23.78 16.94 -27.11
CA SER A 125 23.69 18.10 -28.01
C SER A 125 22.98 19.28 -27.34
N GLN A 126 23.27 20.49 -27.82
CA GLN A 126 22.65 21.72 -27.36
C GLN A 126 22.58 22.70 -28.55
N ASP A 127 21.43 23.31 -28.74
CA ASP A 127 21.19 24.37 -29.72
C ASP A 127 20.33 25.50 -29.08
N SER A 128 19.81 26.43 -29.88
CA SER A 128 18.99 27.54 -29.39
C SER A 128 17.57 27.12 -28.95
N GLU A 129 17.14 25.90 -29.27
CA GLU A 129 15.79 25.40 -29.04
C GLU A 129 15.73 24.31 -27.98
N LYS A 130 16.79 23.51 -27.79
CA LYS A 130 16.78 22.37 -26.86
C LYS A 130 18.17 21.98 -26.36
N ILE A 131 18.18 21.22 -25.27
CA ILE A 131 19.34 20.47 -24.78
C ILE A 131 18.99 18.99 -24.65
N VAL A 132 19.87 18.12 -25.15
CA VAL A 132 19.72 16.66 -25.10
C VAL A 132 20.78 16.11 -24.16
N VAL A 133 20.35 15.33 -23.18
CA VAL A 133 21.21 14.80 -22.12
C VAL A 133 21.12 13.28 -22.08
N GLY A 134 22.25 12.61 -21.99
CA GLY A 134 22.37 11.16 -21.85
C GLY A 134 22.59 10.76 -20.40
N PHE A 135 22.00 9.64 -19.99
CA PHE A 135 22.24 9.02 -18.68
C PHE A 135 22.06 7.49 -18.78
N GLY A 136 23.15 6.75 -18.60
CA GLY A 136 23.16 5.32 -18.87
C GLY A 136 22.72 5.03 -20.33
N PRO A 137 21.81 4.08 -20.59
CA PRO A 137 21.28 3.81 -21.93
C PRO A 137 20.14 4.76 -22.36
N ASN A 138 19.83 5.78 -21.55
CA ASN A 138 18.64 6.61 -21.69
C ASN A 138 19.02 8.05 -22.07
N LYS A 139 18.05 8.82 -22.54
CA LYS A 139 18.24 10.25 -22.81
C LYS A 139 17.01 11.06 -22.43
N ALA A 140 17.22 12.32 -22.06
CA ALA A 140 16.17 13.30 -21.89
C ALA A 140 16.39 14.50 -22.81
N VAL A 141 15.31 15.03 -23.40
CA VAL A 141 15.31 16.21 -24.26
C VAL A 141 14.55 17.31 -23.54
N LEU A 142 15.24 18.40 -23.20
CA LEU A 142 14.64 19.58 -22.60
C LEU A 142 14.42 20.59 -23.72
N ASN A 143 13.16 20.80 -24.07
CA ASN A 143 12.73 21.74 -25.10
C ASN A 143 12.53 23.12 -24.48
N GLY A 144 13.00 24.15 -25.17
CA GLY A 144 13.08 25.53 -24.68
C GLY A 144 11.75 26.23 -24.61
N SER A 145 11.07 26.43 -25.75
CA SER A 145 9.84 27.22 -25.83
C SER A 145 8.81 26.57 -26.77
N PRO A 146 7.67 26.03 -26.26
CA PRO A 146 7.34 25.92 -24.83
C PRO A 146 8.25 24.93 -24.10
N PHE A 147 8.42 25.12 -22.79
CA PHE A 147 9.13 24.20 -21.91
C PHE A 147 8.48 22.82 -21.93
N ARG A 148 9.26 21.77 -22.26
CA ARG A 148 8.83 20.36 -22.24
C ARG A 148 10.02 19.45 -21.98
N ILE A 149 9.83 18.37 -21.22
CA ILE A 149 10.87 17.34 -21.02
C ILE A 149 10.39 16.02 -21.64
N ASP A 150 11.10 15.52 -22.65
CA ASP A 150 10.84 14.20 -23.25
C ASP A 150 11.89 13.20 -22.76
N ILE A 151 11.47 12.04 -22.28
CA ILE A 151 12.33 11.04 -21.66
C ILE A 151 12.25 9.72 -22.43
N TYR A 152 13.41 9.24 -22.87
CA TYR A 152 13.57 8.09 -23.74
C TYR A 152 14.35 6.98 -23.05
N SER A 153 13.91 5.73 -23.27
CA SER A 153 14.74 4.54 -23.06
C SER A 153 15.35 4.13 -24.40
N GLY A 154 16.67 4.29 -24.54
CA GLY A 154 17.32 4.29 -25.86
C GLY A 154 16.71 5.34 -26.79
N ASP A 155 16.09 4.87 -27.88
CA ASP A 155 15.39 5.71 -28.87
C ASP A 155 13.86 5.65 -28.77
N ILE A 156 13.32 4.99 -27.73
CA ILE A 156 11.88 4.88 -27.50
C ILE A 156 11.45 5.96 -26.52
N LEU A 157 10.60 6.88 -26.97
CA LEU A 157 9.96 7.86 -26.10
C LEU A 157 8.98 7.15 -25.18
N LEU A 158 9.17 7.30 -23.87
CA LEU A 158 8.30 6.68 -22.86
C LEU A 158 7.44 7.70 -22.12
N LEU A 159 7.97 8.90 -21.88
CA LEU A 159 7.29 9.94 -21.11
C LEU A 159 7.58 11.33 -21.68
N SER A 160 6.54 12.15 -21.82
CA SER A 160 6.70 13.59 -22.03
C SER A 160 6.03 14.36 -20.88
N ALA A 161 6.79 15.22 -20.21
CA ALA A 161 6.30 16.13 -19.18
C ALA A 161 6.00 17.50 -19.80
N ASN A 162 4.84 18.06 -19.45
CA ASN A 162 4.31 19.32 -19.99
C ASN A 162 4.03 19.29 -21.50
N ALA A 163 3.68 18.13 -22.06
CA ALA A 163 3.39 17.97 -23.49
C ALA A 163 2.10 18.69 -23.89
N ARG A 164 1.13 18.75 -22.97
CA ARG A 164 -0.19 19.38 -23.17
C ARG A 164 -0.23 20.82 -22.66
N GLY A 165 0.89 21.29 -22.10
CA GLY A 165 1.05 22.65 -21.62
C GLY A 165 0.23 22.97 -20.37
N LEU A 166 -0.03 21.98 -19.52
CA LEU A 166 -0.81 22.13 -18.29
C LEU A 166 0.08 22.41 -17.07
N MET A 167 1.40 22.51 -17.24
CA MET A 167 2.26 22.95 -16.14
C MET A 167 1.76 24.28 -15.58
N LYS A 168 1.58 24.32 -14.27
CA LYS A 168 1.16 25.51 -13.53
C LYS A 168 1.88 25.57 -12.21
N PHE A 169 2.46 26.73 -11.91
CA PHE A 169 3.19 26.98 -10.69
C PHE A 169 2.71 28.31 -10.10
N GLU A 170 1.86 28.23 -9.08
CA GLU A 170 1.37 29.42 -8.38
C GLU A 170 2.44 29.86 -7.36
N HIS A 171 3.15 30.95 -7.68
CA HIS A 171 4.19 31.52 -6.84
C HIS A 171 3.61 32.19 -5.59
N TYR A 172 4.35 32.17 -4.49
CA TYR A 172 3.94 32.89 -3.29
C TYR A 172 3.85 34.40 -3.56
N ARG A 173 2.79 35.04 -3.05
CA ARG A 173 2.60 36.49 -3.15
C ARG A 173 1.90 37.06 -1.91
N PRO A 174 2.19 38.32 -1.52
CA PRO A 174 1.46 38.97 -0.44
C PRO A 174 0.01 39.29 -0.83
N LYS A 175 -0.91 39.26 0.14
CA LYS A 175 -2.29 39.71 -0.07
C LYS A 175 -2.35 41.21 -0.29
N ASN A 176 -2.91 41.64 -1.41
CA ASN A 176 -3.10 43.05 -1.72
C ASN A 176 -4.20 43.61 -0.80
N LYS A 177 -3.84 44.26 0.31
CA LYS A 177 -4.79 45.02 1.12
C LYS A 177 -5.11 46.28 0.32
N GLY A 178 -6.26 46.33 -0.34
CA GLY A 178 -6.72 47.54 -1.01
C GLY A 178 -6.60 48.74 -0.08
N LYS A 179 -6.28 49.92 -0.63
CA LYS A 179 -6.19 51.16 0.14
C LYS A 179 -7.46 51.33 0.98
N PRO A 180 -7.36 51.68 2.27
CA PRO A 180 -8.49 52.31 2.96
C PRO A 180 -8.91 53.54 2.16
N GLU A 181 -10.22 53.74 1.95
CA GLU A 181 -10.71 54.99 1.38
C GLU A 181 -10.28 56.16 2.31
N GLY A 182 -9.26 56.93 1.91
CA GLY A 182 -8.95 58.20 2.58
C GLY A 182 -7.48 58.59 2.82
N GLU A 183 -6.47 57.76 2.56
CA GLU A 183 -5.06 58.15 2.81
C GLU A 183 -4.18 58.08 1.54
N GLU A 184 -3.78 59.27 1.07
CA GLU A 184 -2.68 59.44 0.12
C GLU A 184 -1.37 59.52 0.92
N ASP A 185 -0.55 58.47 0.86
CA ASP A 185 0.84 58.56 1.29
C ASP A 185 1.77 58.28 0.10
N GLN A 186 2.71 59.20 -0.12
CA GLN A 186 3.53 59.35 -1.34
C GLN A 186 4.87 58.60 -1.29
N ASN A 187 4.97 57.44 -0.64
CA ASN A 187 6.25 56.70 -0.59
C ASN A 187 6.16 55.32 -1.27
N GLU A 188 6.78 55.27 -2.46
CA GLU A 188 7.29 54.15 -3.26
C GLU A 188 6.66 52.76 -3.06
N MET A 189 5.63 52.48 -3.88
CA MET A 189 5.09 51.15 -4.12
C MET A 189 6.04 50.29 -4.96
N GLN A 190 6.41 49.11 -4.46
CA GLN A 190 6.53 47.95 -5.35
C GLN A 190 5.11 47.55 -5.77
N GLN A 191 4.65 48.04 -6.92
CA GLN A 191 3.40 47.57 -7.54
C GLN A 191 3.57 46.07 -7.83
N GLN A 192 2.80 45.23 -7.13
CA GLN A 192 2.69 43.82 -7.48
C GLN A 192 2.13 43.69 -8.90
N PRO A 193 2.58 42.68 -9.68
CA PRO A 193 2.01 42.44 -10.99
C PRO A 193 0.49 42.22 -10.90
N PRO A 194 -0.31 42.75 -11.85
CA PRO A 194 -1.75 42.56 -11.87
C PRO A 194 -2.12 41.07 -11.96
N LEU A 195 -3.29 40.70 -11.42
CA LEU A 195 -3.83 39.35 -11.57
C LEU A 195 -3.91 38.98 -13.05
N SER A 196 -3.57 37.74 -13.39
CA SER A 196 -3.78 37.26 -14.76
C SER A 196 -5.28 37.10 -15.05
N GLN A 197 -5.67 37.00 -16.32
CA GLN A 197 -7.07 36.76 -16.70
C GLN A 197 -7.61 35.46 -16.07
N ASP A 198 -6.79 34.41 -16.04
CA ASP A 198 -7.14 33.13 -15.40
C ASP A 198 -7.34 33.31 -13.88
N GLU A 199 -6.59 34.20 -13.23
CA GLU A 199 -6.72 34.45 -11.80
C GLU A 199 -7.93 35.32 -11.44
N GLU A 200 -8.28 36.29 -12.27
CA GLU A 200 -9.51 37.09 -12.11
C GLU A 200 -10.76 36.21 -12.16
N GLN A 201 -10.78 35.21 -13.04
CA GLN A 201 -11.88 34.25 -13.14
C GLN A 201 -12.11 33.49 -11.82
N PHE A 202 -11.05 33.22 -11.05
CA PHE A 202 -11.10 32.41 -9.83
C PHE A 202 -10.71 33.20 -8.57
N LYS A 203 -10.87 34.52 -8.58
CA LYS A 203 -10.43 35.42 -7.49
C LYS A 203 -10.95 35.01 -6.09
N GLU A 204 -12.15 34.44 -6.04
CA GLU A 204 -12.81 33.97 -4.81
C GLU A 204 -12.09 32.75 -4.18
N THR A 205 -11.27 32.04 -4.94
CA THR A 205 -10.50 30.87 -4.46
C THR A 205 -9.05 31.21 -4.13
N LEU A 206 -8.61 32.46 -4.31
CA LEU A 206 -7.19 32.80 -4.15
C LEU A 206 -6.76 32.93 -2.68
N TRP A 207 -7.69 33.32 -1.80
CA TRP A 207 -7.41 33.64 -0.40
C TRP A 207 -8.27 32.80 0.53
N GLU A 208 -8.95 33.39 1.51
CA GLU A 208 -9.75 32.65 2.49
C GLU A 208 -10.81 31.78 1.78
N GLU A 209 -10.90 30.52 2.18
CA GLU A 209 -11.86 29.56 1.63
C GLU A 209 -12.67 28.95 2.79
N THR A 210 -13.99 28.84 2.63
CA THR A 210 -14.86 28.28 3.66
C THR A 210 -15.52 27.01 3.18
N PHE A 211 -15.45 25.95 3.98
CA PHE A 211 -16.13 24.69 3.73
C PHE A 211 -16.85 24.22 4.99
N LYS A 212 -18.18 24.03 4.89
CA LYS A 212 -19.04 23.54 5.99
C LYS A 212 -18.86 24.27 7.33
N GLY A 213 -18.57 25.58 7.29
CA GLY A 213 -18.38 26.41 8.48
C GLY A 213 -16.93 26.53 8.97
N HIS A 214 -16.00 25.77 8.39
CA HIS A 214 -14.56 25.94 8.62
C HIS A 214 -13.97 26.90 7.60
N THR A 215 -13.46 28.03 8.06
CA THR A 215 -12.77 29.01 7.21
C THR A 215 -11.27 28.79 7.31
N ASP A 216 -10.66 28.35 6.23
CA ASP A 216 -9.21 28.35 6.01
C ASP A 216 -8.75 29.78 5.70
N THR A 217 -7.81 30.32 6.49
CA THR A 217 -7.31 31.69 6.29
C THR A 217 -6.36 31.83 5.09
N LYS A 218 -5.78 30.73 4.62
CA LYS A 218 -4.83 30.68 3.50
C LYS A 218 -3.82 31.85 3.51
N PRO A 219 -3.01 31.97 4.58
CA PRO A 219 -2.16 33.14 4.81
C PRO A 219 -1.11 33.37 3.72
N ASN A 220 -0.75 32.32 2.98
CA ASN A 220 0.23 32.38 1.89
C ASN A 220 -0.41 32.51 0.50
N GLY A 221 -1.74 32.62 0.41
CA GLY A 221 -2.46 32.70 -0.85
C GLY A 221 -2.36 31.42 -1.69
N PRO A 222 -2.48 31.52 -3.02
CA PRO A 222 -2.31 30.38 -3.93
C PRO A 222 -0.84 29.95 -3.99
N ALA A 223 -0.59 28.66 -3.75
CA ALA A 223 0.76 28.09 -3.77
C ALA A 223 0.81 26.74 -4.51
N SER A 224 -0.23 26.39 -5.26
CA SER A 224 -0.35 25.08 -5.87
C SER A 224 0.61 24.89 -7.04
N VAL A 225 0.98 23.64 -7.27
CA VAL A 225 1.87 23.22 -8.35
C VAL A 225 1.23 22.09 -9.14
N GLY A 226 1.43 22.06 -10.45
CA GLY A 226 0.88 21.01 -11.29
C GLY A 226 1.66 20.80 -12.59
N MET A 227 1.60 19.58 -13.12
CA MET A 227 2.22 19.19 -14.37
C MET A 227 1.48 18.00 -15.00
N ASP A 228 1.34 18.03 -16.33
CA ASP A 228 0.89 16.88 -17.10
C ASP A 228 2.03 15.95 -17.52
N PHE A 229 1.69 14.66 -17.63
CA PHE A 229 2.55 13.61 -18.12
C PHE A 229 1.84 12.76 -19.16
N SER A 230 2.46 12.60 -20.32
CA SER A 230 2.03 11.73 -21.40
C SER A 230 2.86 10.45 -21.40
N PHE A 231 2.26 9.32 -21.04
CA PHE A 231 2.87 8.00 -21.08
C PHE A 231 2.73 7.42 -22.50
N VAL A 232 3.81 7.47 -23.29
CA VAL A 232 3.82 7.09 -24.70
C VAL A 232 4.10 5.59 -24.85
N GLY A 233 3.24 4.88 -25.58
CA GLY A 233 3.27 3.43 -25.73
C GLY A 233 2.51 2.67 -24.63
N PHE A 234 1.74 3.36 -23.79
CA PHE A 234 1.02 2.80 -22.65
C PHE A 234 -0.47 3.09 -22.73
N GLU A 235 -1.29 2.09 -22.40
CA GLU A 235 -2.74 2.24 -22.24
C GLU A 235 -3.19 2.15 -20.78
N HIS A 236 -2.44 1.40 -19.97
CA HIS A 236 -2.81 1.07 -18.59
C HIS A 236 -1.88 1.78 -17.61
N VAL A 237 -2.49 2.40 -16.61
CA VAL A 237 -1.81 2.99 -15.46
C VAL A 237 -2.45 2.47 -14.17
N TYR A 238 -1.64 2.29 -13.15
CA TYR A 238 -1.97 1.67 -11.87
C TYR A 238 -1.33 2.45 -10.72
N GLY A 239 -1.74 2.16 -9.49
CA GLY A 239 -1.12 2.72 -8.28
C GLY A 239 -1.97 3.84 -7.68
N ILE A 240 -1.32 4.90 -7.21
CA ILE A 240 -1.92 6.01 -6.45
C ILE A 240 -2.94 5.60 -5.38
N PRO A 241 -2.69 4.55 -4.55
CA PRO A 241 -3.61 4.21 -3.48
C PRO A 241 -3.70 5.36 -2.46
N GLU A 242 -4.78 5.47 -1.70
CA GLU A 242 -5.83 4.48 -1.51
C GLU A 242 -7.21 4.92 -2.03
N HIS A 243 -7.80 4.08 -2.89
CA HIS A 243 -9.14 4.25 -3.45
C HIS A 243 -9.86 2.90 -3.46
N ALA A 244 -11.14 2.89 -3.13
CA ALA A 244 -12.00 1.74 -3.32
C ALA A 244 -12.46 1.66 -4.78
N ASP A 245 -11.52 1.41 -5.69
CA ASP A 245 -11.78 1.38 -7.13
C ASP A 245 -11.07 0.20 -7.80
N VAL A 246 -11.37 -0.02 -9.09
CA VAL A 246 -10.74 -1.05 -9.91
C VAL A 246 -9.22 -0.88 -9.98
N PHE A 247 -8.49 -1.97 -10.25
CA PHE A 247 -7.03 -1.94 -10.20
C PHE A 247 -6.37 -1.13 -11.33
N PRO A 248 -6.75 -1.27 -12.62
CA PRO A 248 -6.35 -0.34 -13.67
C PRO A 248 -7.12 0.98 -13.52
N LEU A 249 -6.41 2.09 -13.34
CA LEU A 249 -7.05 3.37 -13.01
C LEU A 249 -7.92 3.88 -14.16
N LYS A 250 -9.12 4.34 -13.80
CA LYS A 250 -10.14 4.82 -14.74
C LYS A 250 -9.78 6.19 -15.31
N THR A 251 -10.40 6.50 -16.45
CA THR A 251 -10.45 7.86 -16.97
C THR A 251 -11.31 8.72 -16.04
N THR A 252 -10.83 9.91 -15.67
CA THR A 252 -11.55 10.86 -14.81
C THR A 252 -12.01 12.11 -15.56
N LYS A 253 -11.21 12.62 -16.52
CA LYS A 253 -11.58 13.82 -17.28
C LYS A 253 -12.83 13.53 -18.12
N GLY A 254 -13.88 14.33 -17.90
CA GLY A 254 -15.19 14.17 -18.56
C GLY A 254 -16.04 13.01 -18.03
N ALA A 255 -15.59 12.30 -16.98
CA ALA A 255 -16.28 11.13 -16.44
C ALA A 255 -16.59 11.22 -14.93
N SER A 256 -15.66 11.72 -14.12
CA SER A 256 -15.77 11.79 -12.66
C SER A 256 -14.95 12.96 -12.09
N ASP A 257 -14.82 13.05 -10.77
CA ASP A 257 -13.73 13.82 -10.16
C ASP A 257 -12.36 13.16 -10.42
N PRO A 258 -11.24 13.90 -10.34
CA PRO A 258 -9.91 13.31 -10.38
C PRO A 258 -9.70 12.39 -9.18
N TYR A 259 -8.76 11.44 -9.26
CA TYR A 259 -8.32 10.70 -8.09
C TYR A 259 -7.74 11.66 -7.07
N ARG A 260 -8.23 11.59 -5.82
CA ARG A 260 -7.79 12.47 -4.73
C ARG A 260 -6.84 11.72 -3.80
N LEU A 261 -5.74 12.35 -3.44
CA LEU A 261 -4.76 11.89 -2.46
C LEU A 261 -4.72 12.88 -1.30
N PHE A 262 -5.54 12.57 -0.29
CA PHE A 262 -5.67 13.31 0.96
C PHE A 262 -6.12 12.32 2.03
N ASN A 263 -5.27 12.01 3.00
CA ASN A 263 -5.56 10.97 3.99
C ASN A 263 -6.77 11.38 4.83
N LEU A 264 -7.88 10.66 4.71
CA LEU A 264 -9.17 11.01 5.30
C LEU A 264 -9.82 9.82 5.98
N ASP A 265 -10.51 10.12 7.08
CA ASP A 265 -11.37 9.17 7.79
C ASP A 265 -12.75 9.15 7.13
N VAL A 266 -12.95 8.23 6.18
CA VAL A 266 -14.17 8.15 5.37
C VAL A 266 -15.08 7.03 5.89
N PHE A 267 -15.95 7.39 6.83
CA PHE A 267 -16.94 6.50 7.42
C PHE A 267 -17.84 5.82 6.37
N GLU A 268 -17.99 4.49 6.48
CA GLU A 268 -18.76 3.64 5.56
C GLU A 268 -18.47 3.90 4.06
N TYR A 269 -17.18 4.09 3.71
CA TYR A 269 -16.77 4.46 2.36
C TYR A 269 -17.43 3.66 1.23
N GLU A 270 -17.82 4.36 0.16
CA GLU A 270 -18.42 3.76 -1.02
C GLU A 270 -17.37 3.17 -1.98
N LEU A 271 -17.83 2.28 -2.85
CA LEU A 271 -17.00 1.60 -3.86
C LEU A 271 -17.00 2.33 -5.22
N ASN A 272 -16.09 1.93 -6.10
CA ASN A 272 -15.96 2.35 -7.50
C ASN A 272 -15.90 3.87 -7.72
N ASN A 273 -15.18 4.60 -6.86
CA ASN A 273 -15.10 6.06 -6.95
C ASN A 273 -13.71 6.60 -6.58
N PRO A 274 -13.37 7.82 -7.02
CA PRO A 274 -12.04 8.40 -6.87
C PRO A 274 -11.84 9.19 -5.56
N MET A 275 -12.76 9.09 -4.58
CA MET A 275 -12.61 9.79 -3.30
C MET A 275 -11.40 9.25 -2.54
N ALA A 276 -10.63 10.16 -1.95
CA ALA A 276 -9.50 9.77 -1.11
C ALA A 276 -9.99 8.95 0.10
N LEU A 277 -9.19 7.96 0.49
CA LEU A 277 -9.36 7.20 1.73
C LEU A 277 -8.20 7.51 2.68
N TYR A 278 -7.71 6.52 3.42
CA TYR A 278 -6.87 6.72 4.59
C TYR A 278 -5.39 6.94 4.25
N ALA A 279 -4.93 6.44 3.10
CA ALA A 279 -3.54 6.52 2.68
C ALA A 279 -3.37 7.21 1.31
N SER A 280 -2.17 7.77 1.10
CA SER A 280 -1.80 8.45 -0.15
C SER A 280 -0.39 8.08 -0.54
N ILE A 281 -0.21 7.26 -1.57
CA ILE A 281 1.11 6.94 -2.13
C ILE A 281 1.16 7.49 -3.55
N PRO A 282 1.75 8.68 -3.79
CA PRO A 282 1.72 9.36 -5.10
C PRO A 282 2.70 8.73 -6.10
N PHE A 283 2.59 7.42 -6.30
CA PHE A 283 3.37 6.61 -7.22
C PHE A 283 2.43 5.92 -8.20
N MET A 284 2.67 6.15 -9.49
CA MET A 284 1.92 5.55 -10.58
C MET A 284 2.84 4.67 -11.42
N VAL A 285 2.33 3.52 -11.85
CA VAL A 285 3.02 2.59 -12.75
C VAL A 285 2.26 2.55 -14.06
N ALA A 286 2.96 2.71 -15.19
CA ALA A 286 2.43 2.51 -16.52
C ALA A 286 2.97 1.19 -17.09
N HIS A 287 2.11 0.36 -17.67
CA HIS A 287 2.47 -0.96 -18.19
C HIS A 287 1.97 -1.18 -19.63
N SER A 288 2.82 -1.79 -20.44
CA SER A 288 2.54 -2.28 -21.78
C SER A 288 3.26 -3.62 -22.01
N GLU A 289 2.94 -4.30 -23.10
CA GLU A 289 3.56 -5.59 -23.46
C GLU A 289 5.08 -5.51 -23.63
N THR A 290 5.62 -4.31 -23.86
CA THR A 290 7.05 -4.11 -24.18
C THR A 290 7.82 -3.39 -23.07
N ASN A 291 7.15 -2.61 -22.23
CA ASN A 291 7.82 -1.83 -21.19
C ASN A 291 6.93 -1.62 -19.96
N THR A 292 7.55 -1.43 -18.81
CA THR A 292 6.92 -0.92 -17.59
C THR A 292 7.74 0.25 -17.08
N MET A 293 7.08 1.31 -16.65
CA MET A 293 7.74 2.45 -16.05
C MET A 293 6.96 2.97 -14.84
N GLY A 294 7.64 3.71 -13.96
CA GLY A 294 7.05 4.35 -12.79
C GLY A 294 7.22 5.86 -12.82
N LEU A 295 6.26 6.58 -12.25
CA LEU A 295 6.29 8.01 -11.98
C LEU A 295 5.96 8.24 -10.51
N PHE A 296 6.92 8.76 -9.75
CA PHE A 296 6.74 9.08 -8.34
C PHE A 296 6.75 10.59 -8.14
N TRP A 297 5.58 11.14 -7.79
CA TRP A 297 5.36 12.55 -7.50
C TRP A 297 5.55 12.81 -6.00
N LEU A 298 6.74 13.23 -5.59
CA LEU A 298 7.06 13.41 -4.17
C LEU A 298 6.49 14.73 -3.62
N ASN A 299 5.21 14.70 -3.24
CA ASN A 299 4.51 15.84 -2.64
C ASN A 299 3.52 15.36 -1.54
N ALA A 300 3.63 15.93 -0.34
CA ALA A 300 2.83 15.52 0.83
C ALA A 300 1.56 16.37 1.05
N ALA A 301 1.34 17.40 0.23
CA ALA A 301 0.11 18.16 0.25
C ALA A 301 -1.05 17.36 -0.37
N GLU A 302 -2.28 17.88 -0.22
CA GLU A 302 -3.42 17.38 -1.00
C GLU A 302 -3.06 17.36 -2.47
N THR A 303 -3.25 16.22 -3.12
CA THR A 303 -2.93 16.03 -4.54
C THR A 303 -4.14 15.46 -5.27
N TRP A 304 -4.36 15.94 -6.49
CA TRP A 304 -5.37 15.42 -7.39
C TRP A 304 -4.71 14.95 -8.69
N VAL A 305 -5.24 13.87 -9.26
CA VAL A 305 -4.72 13.25 -10.48
C VAL A 305 -5.86 13.04 -11.46
N ASP A 306 -5.88 13.84 -12.53
CA ASP A 306 -6.76 13.60 -13.65
C ASP A 306 -6.10 12.60 -14.62
N ILE A 307 -6.90 11.68 -15.17
CA ILE A 307 -6.49 10.69 -16.15
C ILE A 307 -7.42 10.82 -17.36
N GLU A 308 -6.85 10.93 -18.55
CA GLU A 308 -7.63 11.05 -19.80
C GLU A 308 -7.77 9.71 -20.50
N ALA A 309 -8.82 9.60 -21.33
CA ALA A 309 -9.05 8.41 -22.14
C ALA A 309 -7.81 8.06 -22.99
N PRO A 310 -7.51 6.77 -23.21
CA PRO A 310 -6.37 6.39 -24.03
C PRO A 310 -6.53 7.00 -25.43
N SER A 311 -5.47 7.61 -25.95
CA SER A 311 -5.49 8.24 -27.26
C SER A 311 -4.43 7.65 -28.18
N ASN A 312 -4.76 7.58 -29.47
CA ASN A 312 -3.85 7.15 -30.53
C ASN A 312 -3.34 8.33 -31.39
N GLN A 313 -3.76 9.56 -31.03
CA GLN A 313 -3.54 10.82 -31.75
C GLN A 313 -3.21 11.97 -30.78
N GLY A 314 -2.50 11.66 -29.69
CA GLY A 314 -2.09 12.66 -28.70
C GLY A 314 -1.13 13.71 -29.26
N VAL A 315 -0.90 14.80 -28.54
CA VAL A 315 -0.03 15.93 -28.96
C VAL A 315 1.38 15.48 -29.38
N VAL A 316 1.85 14.36 -28.83
CA VAL A 316 3.17 13.76 -29.08
C VAL A 316 3.19 12.91 -30.37
N SER A 317 2.05 12.60 -30.98
CA SER A 317 1.96 11.75 -32.19
C SER A 317 2.78 12.32 -33.35
N SER A 318 2.78 13.65 -33.52
CA SER A 318 3.57 14.37 -34.53
C SER A 318 5.07 14.11 -34.42
N ILE A 319 5.60 13.92 -33.20
CA ILE A 319 7.02 13.64 -32.94
C ILE A 319 7.36 12.20 -33.31
N VAL A 320 6.47 11.26 -33.02
CA VAL A 320 6.74 9.85 -33.33
C VAL A 320 6.49 9.51 -34.80
N GLU A 321 5.50 10.16 -35.43
CA GLU A 321 5.27 10.08 -36.87
C GLU A 321 6.50 10.51 -37.68
N PHE A 322 7.21 11.55 -37.22
CA PHE A 322 8.43 12.05 -37.85
C PHE A 322 9.60 11.04 -37.80
N VAL A 323 9.64 10.16 -36.80
CA VAL A 323 10.77 9.23 -36.57
C VAL A 323 10.49 7.81 -37.07
N LYS A 324 9.25 7.31 -37.02
CA LYS A 324 8.97 5.88 -37.26
C LYS A 324 8.01 5.57 -38.41
N GLY A 325 7.36 6.56 -39.03
CA GLY A 325 6.38 6.32 -40.08
C GLY A 325 5.08 5.69 -39.54
N SER A 326 3.96 6.38 -39.74
CA SER A 326 2.56 5.92 -39.64
C SER A 326 2.26 4.67 -38.81
N SER A 327 2.38 4.75 -37.48
CA SER A 327 1.66 3.83 -36.58
C SER A 327 1.05 4.62 -35.43
N GLN A 328 -0.23 4.37 -35.17
CA GLN A 328 -0.94 4.88 -34.00
C GLN A 328 -0.30 4.26 -32.75
N ILE A 329 0.38 5.08 -31.94
CA ILE A 329 1.00 4.62 -30.70
C ILE A 329 0.05 4.97 -29.55
N PRO A 330 -0.34 3.99 -28.72
CA PRO A 330 -1.20 4.26 -27.57
C PRO A 330 -0.54 5.25 -26.61
N GLN A 331 -1.32 6.17 -26.09
CA GLN A 331 -0.89 7.16 -25.11
C GLN A 331 -1.89 7.24 -23.97
N ARG A 332 -1.40 7.30 -22.74
CA ARG A 332 -2.19 7.60 -21.54
C ARG A 332 -1.72 8.91 -20.95
N ASP A 333 -2.62 9.88 -20.84
CA ASP A 333 -2.30 11.20 -20.31
C ASP A 333 -2.79 11.37 -18.88
N THR A 334 -1.96 11.98 -18.04
CA THR A 334 -2.29 12.32 -16.65
C THR A 334 -1.97 13.77 -16.34
N HIS A 335 -2.67 14.35 -15.38
CA HIS A 335 -2.43 15.71 -14.89
C HIS A 335 -2.42 15.69 -13.36
N TRP A 336 -1.26 16.00 -12.77
CA TRP A 336 -1.04 15.97 -11.34
C TRP A 336 -0.97 17.38 -10.82
N PHE A 337 -1.67 17.66 -9.73
CA PHE A 337 -1.59 18.97 -9.09
C PHE A 337 -1.80 18.88 -7.58
N SER A 338 -0.91 19.54 -6.86
CA SER A 338 -0.84 19.54 -5.40
C SER A 338 -1.04 20.94 -4.84
N GLU A 339 -1.65 21.06 -3.66
CA GLU A 339 -2.01 22.33 -3.06
C GLU A 339 -0.80 23.23 -2.74
N SER A 340 0.34 22.63 -2.39
CA SER A 340 1.58 23.33 -2.08
C SER A 340 2.81 22.46 -2.40
N GLY A 341 3.98 22.82 -1.86
CA GLY A 341 5.22 22.09 -2.08
C GLY A 341 5.87 22.37 -3.44
N LEU A 342 6.79 21.50 -3.83
CA LEU A 342 7.55 21.57 -5.08
C LEU A 342 6.97 20.61 -6.12
N ILE A 343 7.29 20.84 -7.38
CA ILE A 343 7.23 19.77 -8.37
C ILE A 343 8.52 18.96 -8.22
N ASN A 344 8.43 17.76 -7.65
CA ASN A 344 9.57 16.86 -7.47
C ASN A 344 9.19 15.47 -7.96
N VAL A 345 9.75 15.07 -9.10
CA VAL A 345 9.29 13.89 -9.83
C VAL A 345 10.47 12.95 -10.07
N PHE A 346 10.28 11.69 -9.70
CA PHE A 346 11.19 10.61 -10.07
C PHE A 346 10.55 9.79 -11.19
N VAL A 347 11.31 9.57 -12.25
CA VAL A 347 10.93 8.75 -13.40
C VAL A 347 11.77 7.48 -13.36
N LEU A 348 11.08 6.34 -13.29
CA LEU A 348 11.65 5.00 -13.13
C LEU A 348 11.45 4.25 -14.44
N LEU A 349 12.51 4.02 -15.22
CA LEU A 349 12.37 3.58 -16.62
C LEU A 349 12.23 2.05 -16.80
N GLY A 350 12.20 1.26 -15.71
CA GLY A 350 12.10 -0.19 -15.78
C GLY A 350 13.33 -0.85 -16.44
N PRO A 351 13.16 -1.78 -17.41
CA PRO A 351 11.98 -1.92 -18.28
C PRO A 351 10.95 -2.96 -17.82
N THR A 352 11.26 -3.85 -16.88
CA THR A 352 10.30 -4.86 -16.40
C THR A 352 9.51 -4.39 -15.17
N PRO A 353 8.35 -5.00 -14.87
CA PRO A 353 7.62 -4.72 -13.63
C PRO A 353 8.49 -4.79 -12.37
N LYS A 354 9.35 -5.82 -12.29
CA LYS A 354 10.21 -6.06 -11.12
C LYS A 354 11.36 -5.05 -11.03
N ASP A 355 11.84 -4.53 -12.17
CA ASP A 355 12.83 -3.44 -12.18
C ASP A 355 12.24 -2.15 -11.62
N VAL A 356 10.99 -1.83 -11.96
CA VAL A 356 10.28 -0.65 -11.43
C VAL A 356 10.10 -0.77 -9.91
N MET A 357 9.73 -1.95 -9.40
CA MET A 357 9.66 -2.19 -7.95
C MET A 357 11.01 -2.04 -7.26
N PHE A 358 12.07 -2.58 -7.88
CA PHE A 358 13.43 -2.42 -7.39
C PHE A 358 13.87 -0.95 -7.36
N GLN A 359 13.64 -0.20 -8.45
CA GLN A 359 13.93 1.22 -8.56
C GLN A 359 13.20 2.02 -7.47
N TYR A 360 11.89 1.81 -7.29
CA TYR A 360 11.10 2.47 -6.26
C TYR A 360 11.62 2.15 -4.85
N SER A 361 12.00 0.90 -4.61
CA SER A 361 12.57 0.49 -3.32
C SER A 361 13.91 1.15 -2.99
N LYS A 362 14.68 1.60 -4.00
CA LYS A 362 15.91 2.37 -3.77
C LYS A 362 15.64 3.81 -3.36
N LEU A 363 14.45 4.34 -3.67
CA LEU A 363 14.02 5.66 -3.24
C LEU A 363 13.36 5.59 -1.86
N THR A 364 12.37 4.71 -1.70
CA THR A 364 11.47 4.73 -0.52
C THR A 364 11.69 3.56 0.44
N GLY A 365 12.58 2.61 0.12
CA GLY A 365 12.88 1.44 0.94
C GLY A 365 11.94 0.26 0.66
N THR A 366 12.20 -0.84 1.36
CA THR A 366 11.43 -2.09 1.26
C THR A 366 10.65 -2.35 2.54
N THR A 367 9.78 -3.38 2.53
CA THR A 367 9.18 -3.90 3.77
C THR A 367 10.26 -4.69 4.52
N PRO A 368 10.66 -4.29 5.75
CA PRO A 368 11.55 -5.11 6.56
C PRO A 368 10.89 -6.44 6.83
N LEU A 369 11.67 -7.53 6.86
CA LEU A 369 11.13 -8.87 7.11
C LEU A 369 10.25 -8.87 8.37
N PRO A 370 8.92 -9.13 8.25
CA PRO A 370 8.03 -9.15 9.38
C PRO A 370 8.43 -10.23 10.39
N PRO A 371 8.13 -10.09 11.69
CA PRO A 371 8.20 -11.22 12.61
C PRO A 371 7.19 -12.31 12.16
N LEU A 372 7.56 -13.59 12.22
CA LEU A 372 6.77 -14.66 11.57
C LEU A 372 5.30 -14.70 12.04
N PHE A 373 5.05 -14.36 13.30
CA PHE A 373 3.70 -14.37 13.87
C PHE A 373 2.75 -13.40 13.16
N SER A 374 3.26 -12.29 12.59
CA SER A 374 2.41 -11.30 11.90
C SER A 374 1.92 -11.77 10.53
N LEU A 375 2.43 -12.90 10.06
CA LEU A 375 1.92 -13.60 8.89
C LEU A 375 0.90 -14.67 9.28
N GLY A 376 0.64 -14.88 10.56
CA GLY A 376 -0.41 -15.78 11.05
C GLY A 376 -1.81 -15.19 10.90
N TYR A 377 -2.79 -15.79 11.57
CA TYR A 377 -4.14 -15.23 11.67
C TYR A 377 -4.26 -14.32 12.90
N HIS A 378 -4.87 -13.16 12.68
CA HIS A 378 -5.10 -12.12 13.68
C HIS A 378 -6.59 -12.03 14.02
N GLN A 379 -6.94 -12.17 15.30
CA GLN A 379 -8.30 -12.05 15.79
C GLN A 379 -8.49 -10.71 16.51
N SER A 380 -9.44 -9.91 16.05
CA SER A 380 -9.80 -8.60 16.58
C SER A 380 -11.32 -8.40 16.61
N ARG A 381 -11.78 -7.41 17.40
CA ARG A 381 -13.08 -6.74 17.31
C ARG A 381 -13.05 -5.46 18.16
N TRP A 382 -13.93 -4.51 17.85
CA TRP A 382 -14.31 -3.44 18.76
C TRP A 382 -15.46 -3.93 19.66
N ASN A 383 -15.31 -4.14 20.96
CA ASN A 383 -14.09 -4.44 21.71
C ASN A 383 -14.20 -5.87 22.28
N TYR A 384 -13.08 -6.48 22.66
CA TYR A 384 -13.12 -7.50 23.72
C TYR A 384 -13.35 -6.83 25.06
N ARG A 385 -14.25 -7.39 25.87
CA ARG A 385 -14.82 -6.66 27.02
C ARG A 385 -13.83 -6.42 28.15
N ASP A 386 -13.03 -7.44 28.46
CA ASP A 386 -12.16 -7.51 29.63
C ASP A 386 -11.13 -8.66 29.48
N GLN A 387 -10.25 -8.81 30.46
CA GLN A 387 -9.24 -9.88 30.51
C GLN A 387 -9.83 -11.30 30.53
N ASP A 388 -11.06 -11.47 31.03
CA ASP A 388 -11.73 -12.77 31.05
C ASP A 388 -12.31 -13.14 29.69
N ASP A 389 -12.82 -12.16 28.94
CA ASP A 389 -13.24 -12.32 27.55
C ASP A 389 -12.04 -12.70 26.67
N VAL A 390 -10.90 -12.03 26.85
CA VAL A 390 -9.63 -12.40 26.19
C VAL A 390 -9.26 -13.86 26.46
N ARG A 391 -9.33 -14.29 27.74
CA ARG A 391 -9.04 -15.67 28.14
C ARG A 391 -10.03 -16.67 27.53
N GLN A 392 -11.31 -16.34 27.46
CA GLN A 392 -12.34 -17.20 26.87
C GLN A 392 -12.14 -17.37 25.36
N VAL A 393 -11.86 -16.27 24.66
CA VAL A 393 -11.56 -16.29 23.22
C VAL A 393 -10.32 -17.13 22.93
N ASP A 394 -9.23 -16.89 23.66
CA ASP A 394 -7.98 -17.67 23.55
C ASP A 394 -8.19 -19.18 23.80
N ALA A 395 -9.02 -19.53 24.79
CA ALA A 395 -9.35 -20.91 25.10
C ALA A 395 -10.22 -21.55 24.00
N ALA A 396 -11.20 -20.84 23.46
CA ALA A 396 -12.10 -21.35 22.43
C ALA A 396 -11.36 -21.66 21.12
N PHE A 397 -10.34 -20.88 20.73
CA PHE A 397 -9.47 -21.25 19.61
C PHE A 397 -8.78 -22.61 19.80
N ASP A 398 -8.28 -22.86 21.02
CA ASP A 398 -7.67 -24.16 21.35
C ASP A 398 -8.72 -25.29 21.38
N GLU A 399 -9.91 -25.04 21.94
CA GLU A 399 -11.02 -25.99 22.00
C GLU A 399 -11.51 -26.43 20.62
N HIS A 400 -11.56 -25.50 19.67
CA HIS A 400 -12.07 -25.74 18.32
C HIS A 400 -10.98 -26.11 17.29
N ASP A 401 -9.73 -26.27 17.72
CA ASP A 401 -8.57 -26.57 16.85
C ASP A 401 -8.40 -25.56 15.70
N ILE A 402 -8.56 -24.27 16.03
CA ILE A 402 -8.40 -23.15 15.10
C ILE A 402 -7.12 -22.39 15.48
N PRO A 403 -6.09 -22.36 14.63
CA PRO A 403 -4.85 -21.67 14.98
C PRO A 403 -4.98 -20.15 14.81
N TYR A 404 -4.33 -19.39 15.70
CA TYR A 404 -4.21 -17.94 15.59
C TYR A 404 -2.95 -17.46 16.32
N ASP A 405 -2.40 -16.32 15.90
CA ASP A 405 -1.16 -15.78 16.45
C ASP A 405 -1.36 -14.54 17.33
N VAL A 406 -2.36 -13.70 17.03
CA VAL A 406 -2.51 -12.40 17.69
C VAL A 406 -3.94 -12.12 18.10
N LEU A 407 -4.12 -11.72 19.36
CA LEU A 407 -5.38 -11.16 19.86
C LEU A 407 -5.24 -9.64 20.01
N TRP A 408 -6.24 -8.89 19.57
CA TRP A 408 -6.20 -7.43 19.51
C TRP A 408 -7.13 -6.79 20.52
N LEU A 409 -6.67 -5.70 21.13
CA LEU A 409 -7.46 -4.85 22.00
C LEU A 409 -7.61 -3.47 21.38
N ASP A 410 -8.85 -3.17 21.00
CA ASP A 410 -9.30 -1.89 20.48
C ASP A 410 -9.51 -0.87 21.64
N LEU A 411 -9.97 0.33 21.36
CA LEU A 411 -10.05 1.52 22.21
C LEU A 411 -10.51 1.27 23.66
N ASP A 412 -11.52 0.42 23.92
CA ASP A 412 -12.09 0.25 25.27
C ASP A 412 -11.17 -0.47 26.27
N HIS A 413 -9.97 -0.90 25.88
CA HIS A 413 -8.95 -1.37 26.83
C HIS A 413 -8.31 -0.24 27.65
N THR A 414 -8.38 0.98 27.16
CA THR A 414 -7.79 2.16 27.79
C THR A 414 -8.66 2.67 28.94
N HIS A 415 -8.04 3.32 29.94
CA HIS A 415 -8.80 4.03 30.98
C HIS A 415 -9.27 5.37 30.42
N ASP A 416 -10.58 5.49 30.19
CA ASP A 416 -11.20 6.74 29.71
C ASP A 416 -10.56 7.29 28.42
N ARG A 417 -10.20 6.38 27.48
CA ARG A 417 -9.63 6.73 26.18
C ARG A 417 -8.28 7.48 26.30
N LYS A 418 -7.56 7.25 27.40
CA LYS A 418 -6.19 7.71 27.60
C LYS A 418 -5.23 6.62 27.16
N TYR A 419 -4.53 6.82 26.05
CA TYR A 419 -3.52 5.87 25.56
C TYR A 419 -2.40 5.62 26.58
N PHE A 420 -1.67 4.52 26.44
CA PHE A 420 -0.66 4.06 27.41
C PHE A 420 -1.22 3.74 28.81
N THR A 421 -2.54 3.60 28.95
CA THR A 421 -3.21 3.20 30.19
C THR A 421 -4.11 1.99 29.96
N TRP A 422 -4.55 1.36 31.05
CA TRP A 422 -5.46 0.21 31.03
C TRP A 422 -6.67 0.52 31.89
N GLU A 423 -7.86 0.12 31.44
CA GLU A 423 -9.08 0.22 32.24
C GLU A 423 -8.92 -0.67 33.49
N PRO A 424 -8.87 -0.09 34.71
CA PRO A 424 -8.35 -0.79 35.89
C PRO A 424 -9.21 -1.95 36.36
N PHE A 425 -10.50 -2.00 36.02
CA PHE A 425 -11.41 -3.07 36.44
C PHE A 425 -11.50 -4.19 35.40
N LYS A 426 -11.53 -3.85 34.11
CA LYS A 426 -11.61 -4.79 32.99
C LYS A 426 -10.25 -5.43 32.67
N PHE A 427 -9.17 -4.69 32.85
CA PHE A 427 -7.80 -5.10 32.52
C PHE A 427 -6.87 -4.85 33.72
N SER A 428 -7.24 -5.42 34.87
CA SER A 428 -6.55 -5.25 36.16
C SER A 428 -5.16 -5.91 36.22
N ASP A 429 -4.91 -6.95 35.42
CA ASP A 429 -3.62 -7.62 35.30
C ASP A 429 -3.22 -7.80 33.81
N PRO A 430 -2.83 -6.72 33.12
CA PRO A 430 -2.49 -6.78 31.70
C PRO A 430 -1.23 -7.62 31.44
N ILE A 431 -0.27 -7.63 32.37
CA ILE A 431 0.95 -8.44 32.25
C ILE A 431 0.59 -9.93 32.31
N GLY A 432 -0.20 -10.35 33.29
CA GLY A 432 -0.67 -11.74 33.39
C GLY A 432 -1.48 -12.15 32.16
N MET A 433 -2.39 -11.30 31.69
CA MET A 433 -3.17 -11.52 30.46
C MET A 433 -2.27 -11.74 29.23
N ILE A 434 -1.29 -10.86 28.99
CA ILE A 434 -0.36 -11.01 27.87
C ILE A 434 0.48 -12.27 28.04
N ASN A 435 1.02 -12.51 29.24
CA ASN A 435 1.85 -13.68 29.52
C ASN A 435 1.09 -14.99 29.25
N ASN A 436 -0.18 -15.08 29.65
CA ASN A 436 -1.03 -16.24 29.37
C ASN A 436 -1.11 -16.56 27.87
N LEU A 437 -1.26 -15.55 27.01
CA LEU A 437 -1.19 -15.74 25.55
C LEU A 437 0.20 -16.20 25.09
N THR A 438 1.26 -15.55 25.60
CA THR A 438 2.64 -15.83 25.16
C THR A 438 3.12 -17.23 25.50
N THR A 439 2.67 -17.82 26.61
CA THR A 439 3.01 -19.22 26.95
C THR A 439 2.47 -20.23 25.93
N LYS A 440 1.43 -19.85 25.18
CA LYS A 440 0.86 -20.60 24.05
C LYS A 440 1.46 -20.20 22.69
N GLY A 441 2.48 -19.34 22.70
CA GLY A 441 3.15 -18.86 21.50
C GLY A 441 2.49 -17.68 20.81
N ARG A 442 1.42 -17.11 21.38
CA ARG A 442 0.63 -16.00 20.82
C ARG A 442 1.19 -14.64 21.22
N LYS A 443 0.63 -13.57 20.67
CA LYS A 443 0.96 -12.17 20.93
C LYS A 443 -0.31 -11.36 21.15
N MET A 444 -0.14 -10.13 21.65
CA MET A 444 -1.22 -9.16 21.78
C MET A 444 -0.90 -7.90 21.00
N VAL A 445 -1.92 -7.22 20.49
CA VAL A 445 -1.80 -5.86 19.93
C VAL A 445 -2.76 -4.93 20.67
N THR A 446 -2.33 -3.73 21.00
CA THR A 446 -3.19 -2.65 21.54
C THR A 446 -3.19 -1.44 20.63
N LEU A 447 -4.37 -0.81 20.49
CA LEU A 447 -4.56 0.45 19.80
C LEU A 447 -3.95 1.65 20.57
N VAL A 448 -3.26 2.53 19.85
CA VAL A 448 -2.63 3.76 20.35
C VAL A 448 -2.72 4.82 19.24
N ASP A 449 -3.55 5.85 19.41
CA ASP A 449 -3.81 6.87 18.37
C ASP A 449 -3.09 8.20 18.67
N PRO A 450 -3.02 9.15 17.72
CA PRO A 450 -2.22 10.36 17.90
C PRO A 450 -2.91 11.49 18.68
N HIS A 451 -4.20 11.36 18.98
CA HIS A 451 -4.97 12.38 19.69
C HIS A 451 -4.91 12.14 21.20
N ILE A 452 -4.50 13.15 21.97
CA ILE A 452 -4.22 13.00 23.40
C ILE A 452 -5.29 13.75 24.19
N LYS A 453 -6.09 13.01 24.97
CA LYS A 453 -7.14 13.57 25.83
C LYS A 453 -6.62 14.75 26.65
N ARG A 454 -7.32 15.89 26.60
CA ARG A 454 -6.95 17.10 27.36
C ARG A 454 -7.43 17.00 28.80
N ASP A 455 -6.64 16.32 29.63
CA ASP A 455 -6.89 16.12 31.05
C ASP A 455 -5.61 16.41 31.85
N GLY A 456 -5.66 17.39 32.76
CA GLY A 456 -4.51 17.78 33.58
C GLY A 456 -3.96 16.68 34.51
N GLY A 457 -4.76 15.64 34.79
CA GLY A 457 -4.31 14.44 35.52
C GLY A 457 -3.66 13.37 34.64
N TYR A 458 -3.71 13.51 33.31
CA TYR A 458 -3.12 12.57 32.36
C TYR A 458 -1.67 12.95 32.03
N TYR A 459 -0.71 12.12 32.43
CA TYR A 459 0.72 12.44 32.34
C TYR A 459 1.21 12.71 30.91
N ILE A 460 0.73 11.96 29.91
CA ILE A 460 1.10 12.19 28.50
C ILE A 460 0.65 13.59 28.04
N HIS A 461 -0.59 13.97 28.39
CA HIS A 461 -1.09 15.31 28.08
C HIS A 461 -0.28 16.39 28.79
N LYS A 462 -0.08 16.22 30.10
CA LYS A 462 0.67 17.18 30.91
C LYS A 462 2.09 17.40 30.37
N GLU A 463 2.82 16.33 30.07
CA GLU A 463 4.16 16.43 29.50
C GLU A 463 4.16 17.11 28.13
N ALA A 464 3.23 16.75 27.25
CA ALA A 464 3.14 17.32 25.91
C ALA A 464 2.80 18.82 25.95
N THR A 465 1.91 19.24 26.85
CA THR A 465 1.61 20.66 27.08
C THR A 465 2.82 21.40 27.67
N ASP A 466 3.43 20.87 28.73
CA ASP A 466 4.57 21.51 29.40
C ASP A 466 5.76 21.73 28.45
N LYS A 467 5.92 20.85 27.44
CA LYS A 467 6.99 20.92 26.44
C LYS A 467 6.57 21.55 25.11
N GLY A 468 5.30 21.92 24.94
CA GLY A 468 4.80 22.53 23.71
C GLY A 468 4.82 21.60 22.49
N TYR A 469 4.57 20.30 22.68
CA TYR A 469 4.67 19.26 21.65
C TYR A 469 3.44 19.12 20.74
N TYR A 470 2.38 19.89 20.99
CA TYR A 470 1.19 19.88 20.16
C TYR A 470 1.32 20.76 18.93
N VAL A 471 0.67 20.33 17.85
CA VAL A 471 0.37 21.17 16.68
C VAL A 471 -0.33 22.43 17.16
N LYS A 472 -0.05 23.57 16.51
CA LYS A 472 -0.66 24.84 16.87
C LYS A 472 -1.78 25.22 15.92
N ASN A 473 -2.80 25.90 16.41
CA ASN A 473 -3.80 26.54 15.55
C ASN A 473 -3.25 27.84 14.93
N ARG A 474 -4.07 28.53 14.12
CA ARG A 474 -3.71 29.80 13.47
C ARG A 474 -3.26 30.90 14.45
N ASP A 475 -3.79 30.90 15.66
CA ASP A 475 -3.48 31.87 16.73
C ASP A 475 -2.27 31.47 17.58
N ASN A 476 -1.54 30.42 17.19
CA ASN A 476 -0.39 29.83 17.89
C ASN A 476 -0.72 29.16 19.23
N ASN A 477 -1.99 28.88 19.52
CA ASN A 477 -2.39 28.07 20.68
C ASN A 477 -2.29 26.58 20.36
N ASP A 478 -2.16 25.72 21.38
CA ASP A 478 -2.28 24.26 21.18
C ASP A 478 -3.60 23.94 20.49
N TYR A 479 -3.52 23.21 19.38
CA TYR A 479 -4.70 22.78 18.65
C TYR A 479 -5.59 21.90 19.55
N ASP A 480 -6.90 22.18 19.52
CA ASP A 480 -7.92 21.47 20.29
C ASP A 480 -9.00 20.99 19.32
N GLY A 481 -8.99 19.68 19.07
CA GLY A 481 -9.97 18.98 18.26
C GLY A 481 -10.74 17.95 19.10
N TRP A 482 -11.82 17.43 18.54
CA TRP A 482 -12.63 16.39 19.16
C TRP A 482 -12.35 15.05 18.49
N CYS A 483 -12.13 14.02 19.30
CA CYS A 483 -12.06 12.63 18.84
C CYS A 483 -12.64 11.71 19.93
N TRP A 484 -12.25 10.44 19.98
CA TRP A 484 -12.75 9.44 20.92
C TRP A 484 -12.80 9.89 22.40
N PRO A 485 -11.76 10.53 22.97
CA PRO A 485 -11.80 10.95 24.37
C PRO A 485 -12.53 12.29 24.60
N GLY A 486 -13.14 12.89 23.56
CA GLY A 486 -13.63 14.27 23.55
C GLY A 486 -12.52 15.24 23.14
N SER A 487 -12.42 16.37 23.83
CA SER A 487 -11.38 17.39 23.62
C SER A 487 -9.97 16.81 23.73
N SER A 488 -9.17 17.03 22.69
CA SER A 488 -7.90 16.35 22.43
C SER A 488 -6.85 17.30 21.84
N GLY A 489 -5.60 17.16 22.27
CA GLY A 489 -4.44 17.77 21.62
C GLY A 489 -3.81 16.79 20.62
N TYR A 490 -3.25 17.29 19.53
CA TYR A 490 -2.64 16.47 18.46
C TYR A 490 -1.13 16.70 18.41
N LEU A 491 -0.35 15.62 18.60
CA LEU A 491 1.11 15.71 18.67
C LEU A 491 1.70 16.10 17.32
N ASP A 492 2.69 17.00 17.33
CA ASP A 492 3.36 17.42 16.11
C ASP A 492 4.46 16.42 15.70
N PHE A 493 4.07 15.35 15.00
CA PHE A 493 5.02 14.33 14.52
C PHE A 493 6.01 14.83 13.46
N LEU A 494 5.84 16.04 12.91
CA LEU A 494 6.86 16.66 12.07
C LEU A 494 8.12 16.99 12.89
N SER A 495 7.98 17.25 14.19
CA SER A 495 9.10 17.47 15.10
C SER A 495 9.85 16.18 15.42
N PRO A 496 11.15 16.08 15.08
CA PRO A 496 11.98 14.94 15.48
C PRO A 496 12.01 14.73 17.00
N GLU A 497 11.93 15.82 17.79
CA GLU A 497 11.89 15.74 19.25
C GLU A 497 10.62 15.07 19.75
N VAL A 498 9.46 15.40 19.16
CA VAL A 498 8.18 14.76 19.48
C VAL A 498 8.20 13.28 19.10
N ARG A 499 8.79 12.94 17.94
CA ARG A 499 8.97 11.55 17.51
C ARG A 499 9.81 10.75 18.50
N ASP A 500 10.89 11.33 19.00
CA ASP A 500 11.79 10.70 19.97
C ASP A 500 11.14 10.54 21.34
N TRP A 501 10.41 11.55 21.79
CA TRP A 501 9.60 11.47 23.00
C TRP A 501 8.50 10.43 22.88
N TRP A 502 7.75 10.39 21.78
CA TRP A 502 6.71 9.39 21.53
C TRP A 502 7.29 7.97 21.55
N ALA A 503 8.42 7.76 20.87
CA ALA A 503 9.12 6.48 20.89
C ALA A 503 9.49 6.06 22.32
N SER A 504 9.92 6.99 23.18
CA SER A 504 10.24 6.69 24.58
C SER A 504 9.05 6.19 25.39
N LYS A 505 7.82 6.57 25.04
CA LYS A 505 6.60 6.16 25.75
C LYS A 505 6.26 4.68 25.60
N PHE A 506 6.87 3.98 24.63
CA PHE A 506 6.76 2.53 24.49
C PHE A 506 7.74 1.74 25.36
N GLY A 507 8.63 2.41 26.11
CA GLY A 507 9.48 1.76 27.12
C GLY A 507 8.64 0.99 28.14
N LEU A 508 9.11 -0.17 28.60
CA LEU A 508 8.36 -1.03 29.53
C LEU A 508 8.12 -0.35 30.90
N ASP A 509 8.97 0.61 31.25
CA ASP A 509 8.87 1.48 32.42
C ASP A 509 7.94 2.69 32.20
N GLN A 510 7.60 3.01 30.95
CA GLN A 510 6.71 4.12 30.58
C GLN A 510 5.29 3.65 30.25
N TYR A 511 5.17 2.56 29.49
CA TYR A 511 3.90 1.89 29.21
C TYR A 511 3.71 0.75 30.22
N HIS A 512 3.33 1.12 31.43
CA HIS A 512 3.04 0.15 32.49
C HIS A 512 1.97 -0.85 32.04
N GLY A 513 2.18 -2.13 32.35
CA GLY A 513 1.30 -3.21 31.91
C GLY A 513 1.67 -3.83 30.55
N SER A 514 2.61 -3.23 29.81
CA SER A 514 3.11 -3.79 28.54
C SER A 514 4.21 -4.84 28.74
N THR A 515 4.46 -5.64 27.70
CA THR A 515 5.58 -6.58 27.61
C THR A 515 6.20 -6.51 26.21
N LEU A 516 7.34 -7.19 26.00
CA LEU A 516 7.94 -7.32 24.66
C LEU A 516 7.03 -8.05 23.65
N ALA A 517 6.03 -8.80 24.11
CA ALA A 517 5.07 -9.49 23.26
C ALA A 517 3.80 -8.68 22.96
N LEU A 518 3.71 -7.43 23.44
CA LEU A 518 2.63 -6.50 23.14
C LEU A 518 3.02 -5.62 21.96
N TYR A 519 2.33 -5.72 20.83
CA TYR A 519 2.56 -4.89 19.65
C TYR A 519 1.53 -3.76 19.55
N THR A 520 1.65 -2.90 18.53
CA THR A 520 0.85 -1.67 18.46
C THR A 520 0.04 -1.58 17.18
N TRP A 521 -1.16 -1.04 17.32
CA TRP A 521 -2.00 -0.57 16.23
C TRP A 521 -2.09 0.95 16.34
N ASN A 522 -1.67 1.68 15.30
CA ASN A 522 -1.92 3.11 15.18
C ASN A 522 -3.13 3.31 14.28
N ASP A 523 -4.21 3.84 14.85
CA ASP A 523 -5.41 4.22 14.12
C ASP A 523 -5.58 5.74 14.16
N MET A 524 -6.60 6.25 13.46
CA MET A 524 -7.02 7.65 13.50
C MET A 524 -5.89 8.64 13.17
N ASN A 525 -4.90 8.19 12.38
CA ASN A 525 -3.63 8.88 12.17
C ASN A 525 -3.52 9.62 10.83
N GLU A 526 -4.65 9.92 10.22
CA GLU A 526 -4.76 10.80 9.06
C GLU A 526 -4.17 12.21 9.29
N PRO A 527 -4.48 12.97 10.38
CA PRO A 527 -5.21 12.65 11.61
C PRO A 527 -6.74 12.80 11.50
N SER A 528 -7.48 11.91 12.17
CA SER A 528 -8.94 12.04 12.30
C SER A 528 -9.31 13.06 13.38
N VAL A 529 -10.16 14.02 13.03
CA VAL A 529 -10.68 15.08 13.89
C VAL A 529 -12.18 15.23 13.64
N PHE A 530 -13.01 14.74 14.56
CA PHE A 530 -14.46 14.59 14.35
C PHE A 530 -15.20 15.91 14.10
N ASN A 531 -14.70 16.99 14.67
CA ASN A 531 -15.26 18.34 14.50
C ASN A 531 -14.42 19.20 13.53
N GLY A 532 -13.45 18.62 12.82
CA GLY A 532 -12.63 19.31 11.84
C GLY A 532 -13.22 19.25 10.43
N PRO A 533 -12.75 20.10 9.50
CA PRO A 533 -13.17 20.03 8.11
C PRO A 533 -12.81 18.67 7.51
N GLU A 534 -13.77 18.04 6.81
CA GLU A 534 -13.55 16.74 6.18
C GLU A 534 -13.12 15.64 7.17
N VAL A 535 -13.44 15.80 8.46
CA VAL A 535 -13.02 14.89 9.55
C VAL A 535 -11.49 14.87 9.74
N THR A 536 -10.80 15.96 9.41
CA THR A 536 -9.36 16.12 9.65
C THR A 536 -9.01 17.53 10.14
N MET A 537 -7.73 17.77 10.40
CA MET A 537 -7.22 19.02 10.96
C MET A 537 -7.32 20.18 9.96
N GLU A 538 -7.56 21.40 10.46
CA GLU A 538 -7.61 22.60 9.61
C GLU A 538 -6.28 22.83 8.88
N ARG A 539 -6.37 23.24 7.61
CA ARG A 539 -5.23 23.44 6.72
C ARG A 539 -4.22 24.47 7.21
N ASP A 540 -4.67 25.48 7.95
CA ASP A 540 -3.87 26.58 8.48
C ASP A 540 -3.36 26.33 9.92
N CYS A 541 -3.52 25.11 10.43
CA CYS A 541 -2.75 24.65 11.59
C CYS A 541 -1.25 24.66 11.27
N LYS A 542 -0.44 24.92 12.29
CA LYS A 542 1.00 25.17 12.18
C LYS A 542 1.78 24.06 12.86
N HIS A 543 2.70 23.48 12.11
CA HIS A 543 3.70 22.52 12.56
C HIS A 543 5.05 23.24 12.78
N VAL A 544 5.98 22.53 13.42
CA VAL A 544 7.36 22.97 13.61
C VAL A 544 7.99 23.43 12.29
N GLY A 545 8.84 24.46 12.35
CA GLY A 545 9.44 25.06 11.16
C GLY A 545 8.51 26.04 10.41
N GLY A 546 7.29 26.26 10.90
CA GLY A 546 6.33 27.21 10.30
C GLY A 546 5.58 26.63 9.09
N TRP A 547 5.63 25.31 8.92
CA TRP A 547 4.85 24.59 7.91
C TRP A 547 3.37 24.58 8.29
N GLU A 548 2.50 24.73 7.30
CA GLU A 548 1.07 24.60 7.49
C GLU A 548 0.67 23.12 7.39
N HIS A 549 -0.47 22.74 7.98
CA HIS A 549 -0.96 21.37 7.89
C HIS A 549 -1.18 20.95 6.43
N ARG A 550 -1.61 21.87 5.55
CA ARG A 550 -1.70 21.63 4.10
C ARG A 550 -0.40 21.13 3.46
N ASP A 551 0.77 21.51 4.00
CA ASP A 551 2.07 21.19 3.43
C ASP A 551 2.48 19.74 3.74
N VAL A 552 1.98 19.20 4.86
CA VAL A 552 2.48 17.97 5.50
C VAL A 552 1.39 16.94 5.79
N HIS A 553 0.14 17.21 5.42
CA HIS A 553 -1.02 16.40 5.79
C HIS A 553 -0.81 14.91 5.50
N ASN A 554 -0.49 14.54 4.25
CA ASN A 554 -0.39 13.13 3.88
C ASN A 554 0.79 12.41 4.57
N ILE A 555 1.83 13.13 5.01
CA ILE A 555 2.99 12.51 5.67
C ILE A 555 2.81 12.36 7.20
N TYR A 556 1.80 13.01 7.80
CA TYR A 556 1.56 13.00 9.24
C TYR A 556 1.45 11.58 9.81
N GLY A 557 0.61 10.73 9.20
CA GLY A 557 0.43 9.35 9.64
C GLY A 557 1.70 8.51 9.57
N MET A 558 2.46 8.64 8.48
CA MET A 558 3.76 7.96 8.33
C MET A 558 4.73 8.31 9.46
N LEU A 559 4.78 9.59 9.85
CA LEU A 559 5.68 10.07 10.91
C LEU A 559 5.30 9.53 12.29
N MET A 560 4.01 9.35 12.57
CA MET A 560 3.55 8.66 13.78
C MET A 560 4.01 7.20 13.78
N VAL A 561 3.77 6.47 12.69
CA VAL A 561 4.10 5.03 12.59
C VAL A 561 5.61 4.82 12.68
N MET A 562 6.41 5.67 12.03
CA MET A 562 7.87 5.70 12.17
C MET A 562 8.30 5.84 13.64
N SER A 563 7.63 6.70 14.39
CA SER A 563 7.92 6.95 15.81
C SER A 563 7.54 5.77 16.69
N THR A 564 6.37 5.17 16.45
CA THR A 564 5.94 3.93 17.10
C THR A 564 6.91 2.78 16.82
N TYR A 565 7.32 2.59 15.56
CA TYR A 565 8.34 1.62 15.16
C TYR A 565 9.66 1.83 15.91
N LYS A 566 10.13 3.07 16.02
CA LYS A 566 11.30 3.43 16.84
C LYS A 566 11.11 3.05 18.32
N GLY A 567 9.92 3.26 18.89
CA GLY A 567 9.62 2.87 20.27
C GLY A 567 9.72 1.36 20.50
N HIS A 568 9.24 0.54 19.56
CA HIS A 568 9.38 -0.93 19.60
C HIS A 568 10.84 -1.40 19.49
N LEU A 569 11.65 -0.71 18.68
CA LEU A 569 13.10 -0.96 18.66
C LEU A 569 13.74 -0.59 20.00
N MET A 570 13.43 0.58 20.55
CA MET A 570 14.02 1.06 21.80
C MET A 570 13.73 0.12 22.97
N ARG A 571 12.47 -0.28 23.17
CA ARG A 571 12.09 -1.13 24.32
C ARG A 571 12.70 -2.53 24.28
N SER A 572 13.11 -3.00 23.10
CA SER A 572 13.81 -4.28 22.90
C SER A 572 15.32 -4.13 22.72
N ASN A 573 15.88 -2.92 22.88
CA ASN A 573 17.29 -2.61 22.59
C ASN A 573 17.72 -3.02 21.17
N GLY A 574 16.82 -2.87 20.19
CA GLY A 574 17.02 -3.27 18.80
C GLY A 574 17.11 -4.78 18.57
N ALA A 575 16.75 -5.60 19.57
CA ALA A 575 16.87 -7.05 19.47
C ALA A 575 15.71 -7.70 18.71
N GLN A 576 14.51 -7.11 18.73
CA GLN A 576 13.31 -7.70 18.14
C GLN A 576 12.76 -6.84 17.00
N ARG A 577 12.25 -7.49 15.96
CA ARG A 577 11.58 -6.82 14.85
C ARG A 577 10.21 -6.30 15.31
N PRO A 578 9.90 -5.00 15.10
CA PRO A 578 8.59 -4.46 15.41
C PRO A 578 7.48 -5.03 14.54
N PHE A 579 6.25 -4.97 15.05
CA PHE A 579 5.02 -5.08 14.26
C PHE A 579 4.11 -3.92 14.65
N ILE A 580 3.74 -3.12 13.65
CA ILE A 580 2.82 -2.00 13.77
C ILE A 580 1.81 -2.13 12.64
N LEU A 581 0.53 -1.97 12.94
CA LEU A 581 -0.51 -1.75 11.93
C LEU A 581 -0.86 -0.27 11.89
N THR A 582 -1.02 0.30 10.69
CA THR A 582 -1.42 1.69 10.47
C THR A 582 -2.63 1.81 9.56
N ARG A 583 -3.47 2.83 9.78
CA ARG A 583 -4.55 3.21 8.85
C ARG A 583 -4.02 4.17 7.79
N SER A 584 -3.43 5.27 8.24
CA SER A 584 -2.85 6.29 7.37
C SER A 584 -1.41 5.97 6.97
N ALA A 585 -1.09 6.21 5.70
CA ALA A 585 0.23 5.98 5.14
C ALA A 585 0.59 6.99 4.03
N PHE A 586 1.89 7.17 3.85
CA PHE A 586 2.52 7.87 2.74
C PHE A 586 3.64 7.04 2.10
N ALA A 587 4.19 7.49 0.98
CA ALA A 587 5.36 6.86 0.36
C ALA A 587 6.51 6.69 1.36
N GLY A 588 6.94 5.44 1.60
CA GLY A 588 7.96 5.09 2.60
C GLY A 588 7.42 4.38 3.85
N SER A 589 6.09 4.34 4.05
CA SER A 589 5.47 3.71 5.23
C SER A 589 5.71 2.20 5.33
N GLN A 590 6.03 1.54 4.21
CA GLN A 590 6.32 0.09 4.18
C GLN A 590 7.49 -0.29 5.08
N ARG A 591 8.36 0.68 5.40
CA ARG A 591 9.49 0.51 6.32
C ARG A 591 9.06 0.29 7.78
N PHE A 592 7.84 0.66 8.13
CA PHE A 592 7.45 0.84 9.53
C PHE A 592 6.21 0.04 9.95
N GLY A 593 5.41 -0.48 9.03
CA GLY A 593 4.22 -1.23 9.42
C GLY A 593 3.48 -1.93 8.30
N ALA A 594 2.49 -2.72 8.72
CA ALA A 594 1.41 -3.22 7.88
C ALA A 594 0.32 -2.15 7.75
N ILE A 595 -0.51 -2.25 6.71
CA ILE A 595 -1.70 -1.41 6.49
C ILE A 595 -2.93 -2.28 6.29
N TRP A 596 -4.10 -1.77 6.66
CA TRP A 596 -5.37 -2.34 6.24
C TRP A 596 -6.26 -1.29 5.58
N THR A 597 -7.23 -1.73 4.79
CA THR A 597 -8.07 -0.84 3.96
C THR A 597 -9.16 -0.08 4.72
N GLY A 598 -8.94 0.18 6.01
CA GLY A 598 -9.90 0.85 6.89
C GLY A 598 -11.24 0.13 7.03
N ASP A 599 -12.27 0.94 7.26
CA ASP A 599 -13.57 0.50 7.78
C ASP A 599 -14.51 0.02 6.65
N ASN A 600 -14.21 -1.16 6.12
CA ASN A 600 -15.00 -1.79 5.05
C ASN A 600 -16.35 -2.33 5.53
N ILE A 601 -17.25 -2.68 4.60
CA ILE A 601 -18.62 -3.14 4.92
C ILE A 601 -18.73 -4.65 4.72
N ALA A 602 -19.53 -5.33 5.56
CA ALA A 602 -19.83 -6.76 5.47
C ALA A 602 -20.73 -7.13 4.27
N GLU A 603 -20.27 -6.84 3.06
CA GLU A 603 -20.94 -7.06 1.77
C GLU A 603 -20.00 -7.73 0.76
N TRP A 604 -20.58 -8.43 -0.23
CA TRP A 604 -19.82 -9.18 -1.24
C TRP A 604 -18.95 -8.28 -2.11
N GLU A 605 -19.44 -7.08 -2.40
CA GLU A 605 -18.77 -6.07 -3.22
C GLU A 605 -17.52 -5.53 -2.51
N HIS A 606 -17.54 -5.40 -1.17
CA HIS A 606 -16.34 -5.04 -0.39
C HIS A 606 -15.33 -6.20 -0.31
N LEU A 607 -15.81 -7.45 -0.26
CA LEU A 607 -14.92 -8.61 -0.42
C LEU A 607 -14.23 -8.57 -1.80
N GLN A 608 -14.98 -8.32 -2.87
CA GLN A 608 -14.42 -8.16 -4.22
C GLN A 608 -13.42 -7.00 -4.29
N MET A 609 -13.76 -5.85 -3.71
CA MET A 609 -12.90 -4.65 -3.73
C MET A 609 -11.61 -4.82 -2.92
N SER A 610 -11.54 -5.76 -1.98
CA SER A 610 -10.31 -6.01 -1.22
C SER A 610 -9.13 -6.38 -2.13
N ILE A 611 -9.35 -7.09 -3.23
CA ILE A 611 -8.28 -7.50 -4.15
C ILE A 611 -7.62 -6.31 -4.85
N PRO A 612 -8.34 -5.47 -5.63
CA PRO A 612 -7.71 -4.35 -6.33
C PRO A 612 -7.07 -3.33 -5.36
N MET A 613 -7.65 -3.10 -4.18
CA MET A 613 -7.06 -2.22 -3.16
C MET A 613 -5.73 -2.77 -2.61
N ILE A 614 -5.67 -4.07 -2.29
CA ILE A 614 -4.42 -4.69 -1.80
C ILE A 614 -3.37 -4.76 -2.92
N LEU A 615 -3.78 -4.98 -4.17
CA LEU A 615 -2.88 -4.96 -5.31
C LEU A 615 -2.28 -3.57 -5.56
N SER A 616 -3.08 -2.49 -5.47
CA SER A 616 -2.59 -1.13 -5.65
C SER A 616 -1.63 -0.73 -4.53
N LEU A 617 -1.94 -1.07 -3.27
CA LEU A 617 -1.02 -0.90 -2.14
C LEU A 617 0.29 -1.69 -2.32
N SER A 618 0.20 -2.95 -2.73
CA SER A 618 1.36 -3.82 -2.98
C SER A 618 2.27 -3.27 -4.08
N LEU A 619 1.68 -2.79 -5.18
CA LEU A 619 2.39 -2.17 -6.29
C LEU A 619 3.08 -0.85 -5.88
N CYS A 620 2.53 -0.16 -4.89
CA CYS A 620 3.09 1.06 -4.33
C CYS A 620 3.95 0.83 -3.08
N GLY A 621 4.47 -0.40 -2.90
CA GLY A 621 5.45 -0.74 -1.87
C GLY A 621 4.86 -1.20 -0.54
N MET A 622 3.59 -0.88 -0.24
CA MET A 622 2.86 -1.34 0.96
C MET A 622 2.45 -2.81 0.85
N SER A 623 3.47 -3.68 0.92
CA SER A 623 3.36 -5.11 0.64
C SER A 623 2.74 -5.94 1.77
N HIS A 624 2.77 -5.44 3.01
CA HIS A 624 2.09 -6.07 4.15
C HIS A 624 0.70 -5.44 4.34
N SER A 625 -0.20 -5.70 3.39
CA SER A 625 -1.55 -5.13 3.31
C SER A 625 -2.65 -6.18 3.39
N GLY A 626 -3.85 -5.77 3.82
CA GLY A 626 -5.01 -6.64 3.98
C GLY A 626 -6.31 -5.86 4.17
N ALA A 627 -7.44 -6.56 4.22
CA ALA A 627 -8.75 -5.98 4.54
C ALA A 627 -9.38 -6.74 5.72
N ASP A 628 -10.30 -6.10 6.44
CA ASP A 628 -10.92 -6.74 7.60
C ASP A 628 -11.84 -7.89 7.16
N VAL A 629 -11.48 -9.10 7.62
CA VAL A 629 -12.19 -10.32 7.26
C VAL A 629 -13.57 -10.33 7.90
N GLY A 630 -14.58 -10.45 7.04
CA GLY A 630 -16.00 -10.40 7.38
C GLY A 630 -16.62 -9.00 7.38
N GLY A 631 -15.86 -7.95 7.04
CA GLY A 631 -16.32 -6.57 6.91
C GLY A 631 -16.53 -5.86 8.24
N PHE A 632 -15.92 -4.70 8.45
CA PHE A 632 -15.98 -3.95 9.70
C PHE A 632 -17.42 -3.59 10.10
N PHE A 633 -18.15 -2.92 9.21
CA PHE A 633 -19.56 -2.56 9.43
C PHE A 633 -20.51 -3.72 9.08
N ARG A 634 -21.70 -3.69 9.69
CA ARG A 634 -22.82 -4.63 9.44
C ARG A 634 -22.46 -6.08 9.82
N ASN A 635 -23.40 -7.01 9.60
CA ASN A 635 -23.24 -8.42 9.95
C ASN A 635 -23.22 -9.26 8.67
N PRO A 636 -22.13 -9.97 8.35
CA PRO A 636 -22.07 -10.81 7.15
C PRO A 636 -22.98 -12.05 7.30
N SER A 637 -23.46 -12.58 6.17
CA SER A 637 -24.03 -13.93 6.16
C SER A 637 -22.95 -14.98 6.49
N PRO A 638 -23.30 -16.18 6.97
CA PRO A 638 -22.33 -17.25 7.21
C PRO A 638 -21.50 -17.59 5.97
N GLU A 639 -22.12 -17.60 4.78
CA GLU A 639 -21.41 -17.84 3.52
C GLU A 639 -20.42 -16.72 3.20
N LEU A 640 -20.85 -15.46 3.26
CA LEU A 640 -19.96 -14.32 3.02
C LEU A 640 -18.77 -14.34 3.98
N ASN A 641 -19.02 -14.56 5.27
CA ASN A 641 -17.98 -14.59 6.27
C ASN A 641 -16.96 -15.72 5.97
N MET A 642 -17.45 -16.92 5.68
CA MET A 642 -16.61 -18.06 5.31
C MET A 642 -15.79 -17.80 4.02
N ARG A 643 -16.40 -17.24 2.97
CA ARG A 643 -15.69 -16.85 1.74
C ARG A 643 -14.64 -15.79 1.99
N TRP A 644 -14.89 -14.87 2.92
CA TRP A 644 -13.90 -13.88 3.32
C TRP A 644 -12.70 -14.50 4.02
N TYR A 645 -12.91 -15.52 4.88
CA TYR A 645 -11.78 -16.28 5.45
C TYR A 645 -10.98 -17.01 4.37
N GLN A 646 -11.64 -17.57 3.36
CA GLN A 646 -10.96 -18.19 2.22
C GLN A 646 -10.13 -17.19 1.42
N ALA A 647 -10.65 -15.99 1.16
CA ALA A 647 -9.89 -14.93 0.48
C ALA A 647 -8.73 -14.40 1.35
N GLY A 648 -9.02 -14.03 2.60
CA GLY A 648 -8.04 -13.44 3.53
C GLY A 648 -6.87 -14.38 3.87
N ALA A 649 -7.10 -15.70 3.88
CA ALA A 649 -6.03 -16.69 4.04
C ALA A 649 -4.92 -16.54 2.98
N PHE A 650 -5.25 -15.99 1.81
CA PHE A 650 -4.37 -15.77 0.67
C PHE A 650 -4.04 -14.28 0.44
N GLN A 651 -4.24 -13.41 1.43
CA GLN A 651 -3.82 -12.00 1.42
C GLN A 651 -2.65 -11.75 2.41
N PRO A 652 -1.74 -10.78 2.19
CA PRO A 652 -0.53 -10.64 2.99
C PRO A 652 -0.78 -10.44 4.49
N PHE A 653 -1.68 -9.52 4.87
CA PHE A 653 -2.14 -9.31 6.24
C PHE A 653 -3.53 -9.93 6.45
N PHE A 654 -3.67 -10.80 7.46
CA PHE A 654 -4.87 -11.61 7.65
C PHE A 654 -5.49 -11.39 9.04
N ARG A 655 -6.43 -10.42 9.12
CA ARG A 655 -7.12 -10.04 10.36
C ARG A 655 -8.63 -10.11 10.19
N ALA A 656 -9.32 -10.75 11.13
CA ALA A 656 -10.75 -10.53 11.33
C ALA A 656 -10.96 -9.41 12.35
N HIS A 657 -11.78 -8.42 12.01
CA HIS A 657 -12.12 -7.29 12.86
C HIS A 657 -13.55 -6.83 12.55
N SER A 658 -14.21 -6.17 13.50
CA SER A 658 -15.64 -5.83 13.43
C SER A 658 -15.99 -4.64 14.31
N HIS A 659 -16.93 -3.81 13.85
CA HIS A 659 -17.47 -2.65 14.55
C HIS A 659 -18.20 -3.01 15.86
N HIS A 660 -18.34 -2.06 16.80
CA HIS A 660 -18.89 -2.30 18.14
C HIS A 660 -20.36 -2.75 18.15
N GLU A 661 -21.15 -2.30 17.18
CA GLU A 661 -22.57 -2.67 17.05
C GLU A 661 -22.79 -4.05 16.41
N THR A 662 -21.73 -4.69 15.91
CA THR A 662 -21.84 -6.01 15.28
C THR A 662 -21.99 -7.12 16.30
N ARG A 663 -22.65 -8.20 15.89
CA ARG A 663 -22.69 -9.44 16.66
C ARG A 663 -21.27 -10.01 16.77
N ARG A 664 -21.02 -10.73 17.86
CA ARG A 664 -19.83 -11.59 17.99
C ARG A 664 -19.80 -12.57 16.82
N ARG A 665 -18.63 -12.71 16.20
CA ARG A 665 -18.42 -13.53 15.00
C ARG A 665 -17.05 -14.21 14.99
N GLU A 666 -16.55 -14.57 16.17
CA GLU A 666 -15.44 -15.50 16.26
C GLU A 666 -15.82 -16.83 15.56
N PRO A 667 -14.87 -17.53 14.89
CA PRO A 667 -15.19 -18.62 13.96
C PRO A 667 -16.09 -19.74 14.48
N TRP A 668 -16.05 -20.02 15.78
CA TRP A 668 -16.83 -21.10 16.41
C TRP A 668 -18.30 -20.76 16.68
N LEU A 669 -18.70 -19.50 16.46
CA LEU A 669 -20.09 -19.07 16.62
C LEU A 669 -20.97 -19.41 15.42
N PHE A 670 -20.35 -19.82 14.30
CA PHE A 670 -21.05 -20.36 13.14
C PHE A 670 -21.35 -21.86 13.34
N ASP A 671 -22.28 -22.40 12.55
CA ASP A 671 -22.57 -23.84 12.58
C ASP A 671 -21.35 -24.70 12.21
N ASP A 672 -21.42 -26.00 12.50
CA ASP A 672 -20.31 -26.92 12.28
C ASP A 672 -19.80 -26.93 10.84
N ASN A 673 -20.67 -26.71 9.85
CA ASN A 673 -20.26 -26.70 8.45
C ASN A 673 -19.37 -25.48 8.18
N PHE A 674 -19.85 -24.26 8.41
CA PHE A 674 -19.08 -23.04 8.16
C PHE A 674 -17.85 -22.92 9.06
N LYS A 675 -17.97 -23.27 10.35
CA LYS A 675 -16.82 -23.32 11.28
C LYS A 675 -15.69 -24.20 10.74
N ASN A 676 -16.02 -25.39 10.22
CA ASN A 676 -15.01 -26.32 9.70
C ASN A 676 -14.33 -25.77 8.44
N LEU A 677 -15.08 -25.10 7.56
CA LEU A 677 -14.53 -24.45 6.37
C LEU A 677 -13.62 -23.26 6.71
N ILE A 678 -14.03 -22.43 7.67
CA ILE A 678 -13.22 -21.32 8.19
C ILE A 678 -11.93 -21.86 8.81
N ARG A 679 -12.04 -22.89 9.67
CA ARG A 679 -10.89 -23.56 10.27
C ARG A 679 -9.94 -24.08 9.19
N GLU A 680 -10.44 -24.72 8.14
CA GLU A 680 -9.58 -25.25 7.08
C GLU A 680 -8.87 -24.12 6.30
N ALA A 681 -9.56 -23.03 5.96
CA ALA A 681 -8.93 -21.87 5.32
C ALA A 681 -7.77 -21.31 6.17
N ILE A 682 -7.97 -21.19 7.48
CA ILE A 682 -6.92 -20.76 8.41
C ILE A 682 -5.78 -21.80 8.43
N ARG A 683 -6.07 -23.09 8.57
CA ARG A 683 -5.03 -24.15 8.60
C ARG A 683 -4.21 -24.19 7.30
N ILE A 684 -4.85 -23.95 6.14
CA ILE A 684 -4.18 -23.79 4.85
C ILE A 684 -3.18 -22.64 4.94
N ARG A 685 -3.58 -21.44 5.38
CA ARG A 685 -2.66 -20.31 5.60
C ARG A 685 -1.45 -20.73 6.43
N TYR A 686 -1.65 -21.37 7.58
CA TYR A 686 -0.54 -21.82 8.44
C TYR A 686 0.42 -22.80 7.74
N SER A 687 -0.08 -23.65 6.85
CA SER A 687 0.77 -24.56 6.09
C SER A 687 1.69 -23.84 5.09
N TYR A 688 1.25 -22.71 4.53
CA TYR A 688 1.95 -21.90 3.53
C TYR A 688 2.78 -20.76 4.12
N ILE A 689 2.79 -20.55 5.44
CA ILE A 689 3.60 -19.50 6.08
C ILE A 689 5.08 -19.54 5.69
N PRO A 690 5.76 -20.69 5.51
CA PRO A 690 7.14 -20.69 5.01
C PRO A 690 7.30 -20.03 3.63
N TYR A 691 6.30 -20.18 2.76
CA TYR A 691 6.30 -19.55 1.44
C TYR A 691 6.09 -18.04 1.57
N TRP A 692 5.06 -17.60 2.31
CA TRP A 692 4.84 -16.18 2.62
C TRP A 692 6.08 -15.51 3.21
N TYR A 693 6.71 -16.16 4.19
CA TYR A 693 7.90 -15.63 4.84
C TYR A 693 9.10 -15.52 3.90
N THR A 694 9.26 -16.48 2.99
CA THR A 694 10.28 -16.42 1.93
C THR A 694 10.01 -15.26 0.97
N LEU A 695 8.75 -15.03 0.59
CA LEU A 695 8.38 -13.91 -0.29
C LEU A 695 8.59 -12.54 0.38
N PHE A 696 8.35 -12.43 1.69
CA PHE A 696 8.67 -11.19 2.42
C PHE A 696 10.17 -10.96 2.56
N TYR A 697 10.98 -12.02 2.67
CA TYR A 697 12.44 -11.89 2.58
C TYR A 697 12.87 -11.42 1.18
N GLU A 698 12.29 -11.97 0.11
CA GLU A 698 12.52 -11.49 -1.26
C GLU A 698 12.13 -10.01 -1.41
N ASN A 699 10.97 -9.61 -0.86
CA ASN A 699 10.53 -8.22 -0.84
C ASN A 699 11.53 -7.28 -0.16
N GLU A 700 12.09 -7.67 1.00
CA GLU A 700 13.09 -6.85 1.67
C GLU A 700 14.34 -6.65 0.80
N LEU A 701 14.72 -7.65 -0.01
CA LEU A 701 15.90 -7.59 -0.87
C LEU A 701 15.70 -6.74 -2.13
N ASN A 702 14.54 -6.83 -2.77
CA ASN A 702 14.35 -6.31 -4.13
C ASN A 702 13.07 -5.49 -4.35
N GLY A 703 12.22 -5.31 -3.33
CA GLY A 703 10.97 -4.55 -3.41
C GLY A 703 9.82 -5.25 -4.13
N VAL A 704 10.00 -6.46 -4.66
CA VAL A 704 8.93 -7.19 -5.34
C VAL A 704 7.91 -7.68 -4.30
N PRO A 705 6.60 -7.34 -4.43
CA PRO A 705 5.63 -7.66 -3.39
C PRO A 705 5.30 -9.17 -3.35
N PRO A 706 4.90 -9.73 -2.19
CA PRO A 706 4.41 -11.10 -2.09
C PRO A 706 3.12 -11.34 -2.88
N MET A 707 2.15 -10.43 -2.83
CA MET A 707 0.92 -10.46 -3.64
C MET A 707 1.12 -9.58 -4.87
N ARG A 708 0.90 -10.12 -6.07
CA ARG A 708 1.31 -9.51 -7.33
C ARG A 708 0.14 -9.49 -8.32
N PRO A 709 -0.02 -8.41 -9.11
CA PRO A 709 -0.92 -8.44 -10.24
C PRO A 709 -0.41 -9.44 -11.27
N MET A 710 -1.32 -10.03 -12.04
CA MET A 710 -1.03 -11.08 -13.00
C MET A 710 0.05 -10.67 -14.01
N TRP A 711 -0.03 -9.44 -14.53
CA TRP A 711 0.93 -8.89 -15.50
C TRP A 711 2.35 -8.73 -14.95
N MET A 712 2.58 -8.77 -13.64
CA MET A 712 3.94 -8.75 -13.09
C MET A 712 4.71 -10.04 -13.38
N GLU A 713 4.02 -11.18 -13.44
CA GLU A 713 4.61 -12.49 -13.79
C GLU A 713 4.44 -12.82 -15.28
N PHE A 714 3.48 -12.19 -15.95
CA PHE A 714 3.17 -12.36 -17.37
C PHE A 714 3.12 -11.01 -18.12
N PRO A 715 4.24 -10.26 -18.16
CA PRO A 715 4.27 -8.85 -18.61
C PRO A 715 3.96 -8.63 -20.09
N THR A 716 3.97 -9.69 -20.89
CA THR A 716 3.68 -9.63 -22.33
C THR A 716 2.26 -10.09 -22.65
N GLU A 717 1.48 -10.56 -21.67
CA GLU A 717 0.14 -11.10 -21.89
C GLU A 717 -0.93 -10.05 -21.58
N ARG A 718 -1.35 -9.30 -22.59
CA ARG A 718 -2.34 -8.21 -22.46
C ARG A 718 -3.66 -8.61 -21.80
N ALA A 719 -4.08 -9.87 -21.92
CA ALA A 719 -5.28 -10.39 -21.24
C ALA A 719 -5.22 -10.27 -19.71
N THR A 720 -4.02 -10.06 -19.14
CA THR A 720 -3.80 -9.92 -17.70
C THR A 720 -3.84 -8.49 -17.19
N PHE A 721 -3.91 -7.49 -18.07
CA PHE A 721 -3.72 -6.08 -17.70
C PHE A 721 -4.96 -5.51 -16.99
N ASP A 722 -6.16 -5.94 -17.42
CA ASP A 722 -7.43 -5.50 -16.84
C ASP A 722 -7.90 -6.34 -15.63
N LEU A 723 -7.22 -7.44 -15.31
CA LEU A 723 -7.65 -8.36 -14.26
C LEU A 723 -7.54 -7.70 -12.87
N SER A 724 -8.64 -7.74 -12.13
CA SER A 724 -8.77 -7.14 -10.78
C SER A 724 -9.25 -8.12 -9.72
N ASP A 725 -9.64 -9.34 -10.10
CA ASP A 725 -10.19 -10.38 -9.22
C ASP A 725 -9.32 -11.64 -9.15
N GLU A 726 -8.21 -11.64 -9.88
CA GLU A 726 -7.20 -12.70 -9.94
C GLU A 726 -5.82 -12.13 -9.65
N TYR A 727 -5.01 -12.88 -8.90
CA TYR A 727 -3.68 -12.44 -8.54
C TYR A 727 -2.71 -13.60 -8.33
N MET A 728 -1.43 -13.26 -8.35
CA MET A 728 -0.35 -14.17 -8.03
C MET A 728 0.10 -13.97 -6.57
N ILE A 729 0.43 -15.06 -5.88
CA ILE A 729 1.28 -15.02 -4.68
C ILE A 729 2.64 -15.57 -5.07
N GLY A 730 3.63 -14.69 -4.99
CA GLY A 730 4.93 -14.91 -5.57
C GLY A 730 4.83 -15.22 -7.06
N ASN A 731 5.66 -16.13 -7.54
CA ASN A 731 5.59 -16.65 -8.90
C ASN A 731 4.87 -18.01 -8.99
N ALA A 732 4.37 -18.55 -7.87
CA ALA A 732 4.01 -19.96 -7.78
C ALA A 732 2.52 -20.23 -7.58
N LEU A 733 1.75 -19.33 -6.97
CA LEU A 733 0.32 -19.57 -6.73
C LEU A 733 -0.51 -18.54 -7.49
N LEU A 734 -1.47 -19.02 -8.26
CA LEU A 734 -2.54 -18.23 -8.88
C LEU A 734 -3.80 -18.38 -8.02
N VAL A 735 -4.43 -17.27 -7.68
CA VAL A 735 -5.57 -17.22 -6.75
C VAL A 735 -6.73 -16.43 -7.36
N ARG A 736 -7.93 -17.02 -7.30
CA ARG A 736 -9.22 -16.35 -7.60
C ARG A 736 -10.27 -16.77 -6.56
N PRO A 737 -10.45 -16.03 -5.46
CA PRO A 737 -11.43 -16.39 -4.44
C PRO A 737 -12.86 -16.37 -5.00
N VAL A 738 -13.77 -17.14 -4.38
CA VAL A 738 -15.21 -17.03 -4.66
C VAL A 738 -15.77 -15.84 -3.89
N MET A 739 -16.31 -14.85 -4.60
CA MET A 739 -16.71 -13.57 -4.03
C MET A 739 -18.14 -13.16 -4.39
N GLN A 740 -18.99 -14.15 -4.69
CA GLN A 740 -20.42 -13.98 -4.95
C GLN A 740 -21.18 -15.10 -4.22
N ALA A 741 -22.40 -14.79 -3.74
CA ALA A 741 -23.26 -15.76 -3.08
C ALA A 741 -23.76 -16.82 -4.05
N ASP A 742 -23.96 -18.04 -3.55
CA ASP A 742 -24.70 -19.12 -4.22
C ASP A 742 -24.15 -19.54 -5.61
N VAL A 743 -22.90 -19.20 -5.93
CA VAL A 743 -22.28 -19.58 -7.20
C VAL A 743 -21.71 -21.00 -7.15
N ILE A 744 -21.90 -21.74 -8.26
CA ILE A 744 -21.42 -23.13 -8.44
C ILE A 744 -20.23 -23.24 -9.39
N SER A 745 -19.85 -22.14 -10.02
CA SER A 745 -18.65 -22.04 -10.86
C SER A 745 -18.17 -20.59 -10.93
N ILE A 746 -16.91 -20.42 -11.26
CA ILE A 746 -16.32 -19.12 -11.62
C ILE A 746 -15.58 -19.26 -12.94
N ASN A 747 -15.48 -18.18 -13.71
CA ASN A 747 -14.51 -18.12 -14.80
C ASN A 747 -13.14 -17.82 -14.22
N MET A 748 -12.06 -18.27 -14.85
CA MET A 748 -10.71 -18.01 -14.38
C MET A 748 -9.73 -18.00 -15.55
N TYR A 749 -8.85 -17.00 -15.61
CA TYR A 749 -7.79 -16.95 -16.62
C TYR A 749 -6.54 -17.66 -16.11
N PHE A 750 -6.10 -18.67 -16.84
CA PHE A 750 -4.83 -19.34 -16.60
C PHE A 750 -3.81 -18.73 -17.54
N PRO A 751 -2.87 -17.89 -17.08
CA PRO A 751 -1.90 -17.22 -17.95
C PRO A 751 -0.77 -18.18 -18.37
N GLY A 752 0.05 -17.75 -19.32
CA GLY A 752 1.24 -18.47 -19.78
C GLY A 752 0.92 -19.50 -20.85
N THR A 753 0.98 -19.12 -22.12
CA THR A 753 0.91 -20.12 -23.21
C THR A 753 2.07 -21.10 -23.09
N GLY A 754 1.76 -22.39 -22.90
CA GLY A 754 2.78 -23.43 -22.67
C GLY A 754 3.10 -23.71 -21.20
N GLU A 755 2.48 -22.97 -20.27
CA GLU A 755 2.48 -23.31 -18.84
C GLU A 755 1.44 -24.37 -18.51
N VAL A 756 1.58 -24.97 -17.33
CA VAL A 756 0.60 -25.87 -16.72
C VAL A 756 0.35 -25.41 -15.29
N TRP A 757 -0.89 -25.51 -14.85
CA TRP A 757 -1.35 -25.11 -13.53
C TRP A 757 -1.99 -26.30 -12.83
N TYR A 758 -1.65 -26.51 -11.56
CA TYR A 758 -2.13 -27.63 -10.75
C TYR A 758 -3.03 -27.12 -9.66
N ASP A 759 -4.25 -27.64 -9.59
CA ASP A 759 -5.14 -27.38 -8.47
C ASP A 759 -4.47 -27.75 -7.13
N PHE A 760 -4.39 -26.82 -6.18
CA PHE A 760 -3.61 -27.09 -4.96
C PHE A 760 -4.25 -28.17 -4.04
N MET A 761 -5.54 -28.46 -4.20
CA MET A 761 -6.24 -29.50 -3.45
C MET A 761 -6.28 -30.82 -4.21
N THR A 762 -6.74 -30.78 -5.47
CA THR A 762 -6.99 -32.00 -6.25
C THR A 762 -5.78 -32.45 -7.06
N HIS A 763 -4.84 -31.54 -7.34
CA HIS A 763 -3.72 -31.68 -8.28
C HIS A 763 -4.14 -31.88 -9.74
N GLN A 764 -5.39 -31.56 -10.09
CA GLN A 764 -5.85 -31.54 -11.47
C GLN A 764 -5.05 -30.51 -12.28
N GLN A 765 -4.69 -30.89 -13.52
CA GLN A 765 -3.93 -30.05 -14.44
C GLN A 765 -4.84 -29.18 -15.31
N HIS A 766 -4.41 -27.95 -15.53
CA HIS A 766 -5.01 -26.98 -16.43
C HIS A 766 -3.92 -26.35 -17.29
N GLU A 767 -4.10 -26.27 -18.60
CA GLU A 767 -3.12 -25.60 -19.46
C GLU A 767 -3.28 -24.08 -19.40
N GLY A 768 -2.18 -23.34 -19.44
CA GLY A 768 -2.19 -21.88 -19.51
C GLY A 768 -2.52 -21.30 -20.88
N GLY A 769 -2.68 -19.98 -20.94
CA GLY A 769 -3.08 -19.21 -22.11
C GLY A 769 -4.59 -19.16 -22.38
N GLN A 770 -5.44 -19.54 -21.43
CA GLN A 770 -6.89 -19.67 -21.67
C GLN A 770 -7.76 -19.33 -20.46
N MET A 771 -9.00 -18.93 -20.74
CA MET A 771 -10.05 -18.77 -19.74
C MET A 771 -10.82 -20.10 -19.59
N LEU A 772 -10.99 -20.57 -18.35
CA LEU A 772 -11.73 -21.78 -18.03
C LEU A 772 -12.85 -21.50 -17.04
N THR A 773 -13.95 -22.25 -17.13
CA THR A 773 -14.98 -22.28 -16.08
C THR A 773 -14.63 -23.36 -15.07
N ILE A 774 -14.33 -22.93 -13.84
CA ILE A 774 -13.94 -23.79 -12.72
C ILE A 774 -15.16 -24.05 -11.82
N PRO A 775 -15.59 -25.30 -11.65
CA PRO A 775 -16.63 -25.64 -10.68
C PRO A 775 -16.19 -25.32 -9.26
N VAL A 776 -17.07 -24.72 -8.47
CA VAL A 776 -16.83 -24.38 -7.07
C VAL A 776 -17.95 -24.89 -6.17
N THR A 777 -17.56 -25.28 -4.97
CA THR A 777 -18.40 -25.65 -3.83
C THR A 777 -18.00 -24.78 -2.63
N LEU A 778 -18.70 -24.90 -1.49
CA LEU A 778 -18.34 -24.13 -0.30
C LEU A 778 -16.91 -24.43 0.20
N ASP A 779 -16.43 -25.65 0.05
CA ASP A 779 -15.08 -26.09 0.44
C ASP A 779 -14.00 -25.79 -0.60
N LYS A 780 -14.38 -25.44 -1.84
CA LYS A 780 -13.44 -25.11 -2.89
C LYS A 780 -12.86 -23.71 -2.70
N ILE A 781 -11.53 -23.63 -2.53
CA ILE A 781 -10.76 -22.39 -2.69
C ILE A 781 -10.04 -22.45 -4.04
N PRO A 782 -10.35 -21.61 -5.03
CA PRO A 782 -9.70 -21.66 -6.34
C PRO A 782 -8.27 -21.11 -6.28
N VAL A 783 -7.32 -22.01 -6.01
CA VAL A 783 -5.88 -21.75 -5.95
C VAL A 783 -5.15 -22.81 -6.75
N PHE A 784 -4.21 -22.37 -7.58
CA PHE A 784 -3.49 -23.23 -8.51
C PHE A 784 -1.98 -22.97 -8.41
N GLN A 785 -1.20 -24.03 -8.25
CA GLN A 785 0.25 -23.97 -8.28
C GLN A 785 0.75 -24.01 -9.73
N ARG A 786 1.60 -23.06 -10.11
CA ARG A 786 2.28 -23.03 -11.41
C ARG A 786 3.25 -24.21 -11.53
N GLY A 787 3.24 -24.89 -12.66
CA GLY A 787 4.26 -25.86 -13.02
C GLY A 787 5.66 -25.23 -13.04
N GLY A 788 6.68 -26.02 -12.73
CA GLY A 788 8.05 -25.52 -12.62
C GLY A 788 8.39 -24.90 -11.26
N THR A 789 7.52 -25.05 -10.25
CA THR A 789 7.72 -24.44 -8.93
C THR A 789 7.80 -25.45 -7.78
N ILE A 790 8.56 -25.09 -6.75
CA ILE A 790 8.68 -25.86 -5.50
C ILE A 790 8.26 -24.97 -4.34
N ILE A 791 7.21 -25.38 -3.62
CA ILE A 791 6.70 -24.64 -2.46
C ILE A 791 7.06 -25.39 -1.16
N PRO A 792 7.80 -24.77 -0.24
CA PRO A 792 8.01 -25.30 1.10
C PRO A 792 6.79 -25.06 1.99
N LYS A 793 6.34 -26.10 2.69
CA LYS A 793 5.16 -26.08 3.58
C LYS A 793 5.47 -26.68 4.93
N LYS A 794 4.69 -26.34 5.97
CA LYS A 794 4.63 -27.08 7.23
C LYS A 794 3.34 -27.92 7.26
N GLY A 795 3.46 -29.24 7.20
CA GLY A 795 2.30 -30.13 7.22
C GLY A 795 1.70 -30.33 8.62
N ARG A 796 2.44 -29.99 9.68
CA ARG A 796 2.03 -30.11 11.07
C ARG A 796 1.44 -28.79 11.55
N ILE A 797 0.12 -28.65 11.43
CA ILE A 797 -0.55 -27.43 11.88
C ILE A 797 -0.59 -27.42 13.40
N ARG A 798 -0.16 -26.31 13.99
CA ARG A 798 -0.18 -26.05 15.43
C ARG A 798 -0.97 -24.79 15.71
N ARG A 799 -1.30 -24.56 16.98
CA ARG A 799 -2.15 -23.43 17.43
C ARG A 799 -1.61 -22.03 17.13
N SER A 800 -0.31 -21.87 16.89
CA SER A 800 0.36 -20.60 16.56
C SER A 800 1.67 -20.86 15.79
N THR A 801 2.18 -19.87 15.06
CA THR A 801 3.40 -20.03 14.22
C THR A 801 4.65 -20.34 15.03
N SER A 802 4.78 -19.76 16.23
CA SER A 802 5.98 -19.90 17.06
C SER A 802 6.26 -21.34 17.49
N LEU A 803 5.22 -22.17 17.58
CA LEU A 803 5.36 -23.59 17.90
C LEU A 803 5.87 -24.42 16.71
N THR A 804 5.94 -23.84 15.51
CA THR A 804 6.33 -24.52 14.27
C THR A 804 7.79 -24.29 13.86
N TYR A 805 8.55 -23.46 14.61
CA TYR A 805 9.93 -23.07 14.26
C TYR A 805 10.83 -24.29 13.96
N ASN A 806 10.71 -25.35 14.77
CA ASN A 806 11.50 -26.57 14.64
C ASN A 806 10.73 -27.73 14.00
N ASP A 807 9.49 -27.52 13.54
CA ASP A 807 8.75 -28.57 12.84
C ASP A 807 9.43 -28.93 11.53
N PRO A 808 9.20 -30.14 11.00
CA PRO A 808 9.69 -30.48 9.68
C PRO A 808 8.96 -29.76 8.55
N TYR A 809 9.61 -29.74 7.38
CA TYR A 809 9.07 -29.23 6.14
C TYR A 809 8.56 -30.35 5.23
N THR A 810 7.52 -30.02 4.47
CA THR A 810 7.10 -30.73 3.26
C THR A 810 7.47 -29.89 2.04
N LEU A 811 8.05 -30.49 1.01
CA LEU A 811 8.23 -29.83 -0.29
C LEU A 811 7.13 -30.29 -1.26
N GLU A 812 6.42 -29.34 -1.84
CA GLU A 812 5.41 -29.56 -2.88
C GLU A 812 5.98 -29.10 -4.22
N ILE A 813 6.32 -30.06 -5.08
CA ILE A 813 6.99 -29.88 -6.36
C ILE A 813 5.96 -30.06 -7.46
N ALA A 814 5.57 -28.97 -8.12
CA ALA A 814 4.76 -29.00 -9.33
C ALA A 814 5.68 -28.95 -10.55
N LEU A 815 5.72 -30.02 -11.35
CA LEU A 815 6.59 -30.07 -12.52
C LEU A 815 6.08 -29.14 -13.62
N ASP A 816 7.00 -28.65 -14.46
CA ASP A 816 6.66 -27.92 -15.67
C ASP A 816 5.88 -28.79 -16.68
N LYS A 817 5.39 -28.18 -17.77
CA LYS A 817 4.59 -28.89 -18.79
C LYS A 817 5.33 -30.08 -19.41
N THR A 818 6.66 -30.04 -19.46
CA THR A 818 7.52 -31.12 -19.95
C THR A 818 7.81 -32.21 -18.91
N GLY A 819 7.37 -32.04 -17.66
CA GLY A 819 7.59 -33.00 -16.57
C GLY A 819 9.06 -33.11 -16.14
N SER A 820 9.86 -32.08 -16.41
CA SER A 820 11.32 -32.11 -16.34
C SER A 820 11.93 -31.30 -15.23
N HIS A 821 11.31 -30.17 -14.89
CA HIS A 821 11.98 -29.14 -14.11
C HIS A 821 11.05 -28.51 -13.08
N ALA A 822 11.59 -28.14 -11.93
CA ALA A 822 10.97 -27.23 -10.98
C ALA A 822 12.00 -26.58 -10.06
N ASN A 823 11.75 -25.35 -9.62
CA ASN A 823 12.61 -24.61 -8.70
C ASN A 823 11.82 -23.93 -7.58
N GLY A 824 12.47 -23.74 -6.43
CA GLY A 824 11.92 -22.91 -5.36
C GLY A 824 12.97 -22.52 -4.33
N THR A 825 12.61 -21.58 -3.47
CA THR A 825 13.45 -21.05 -2.40
C THR A 825 12.78 -21.26 -1.04
N LEU A 826 13.58 -21.31 0.01
CA LEU A 826 13.10 -21.27 1.39
C LEU A 826 14.07 -20.44 2.23
N PHE A 827 13.53 -19.41 2.88
CA PHE A 827 14.23 -18.62 3.87
C PHE A 827 13.86 -19.08 5.30
N ILE A 828 14.87 -19.22 6.17
CA ILE A 828 14.72 -19.64 7.56
C ILE A 828 15.66 -18.80 8.44
N ASP A 829 15.16 -18.15 9.48
CA ASP A 829 15.97 -17.49 10.50
C ASP A 829 15.41 -17.83 11.89
N ASP A 830 15.68 -17.00 12.91
CA ASP A 830 15.08 -17.15 14.24
C ASP A 830 13.65 -16.61 14.35
N PHE A 831 13.08 -16.12 13.24
CA PHE A 831 11.71 -15.67 13.08
C PHE A 831 11.30 -14.42 13.88
N ASN A 832 12.25 -13.75 14.54
CA ASN A 832 11.94 -12.68 15.48
C ASN A 832 12.95 -11.52 15.52
N SER A 833 14.24 -11.77 15.33
CA SER A 833 15.31 -10.78 15.55
C SER A 833 15.86 -10.18 14.24
N PHE A 834 16.80 -9.24 14.34
CA PHE A 834 17.55 -8.74 13.18
C PHE A 834 18.84 -9.53 12.87
N GLU A 835 19.07 -10.69 13.52
CA GLU A 835 20.29 -11.47 13.33
C GLU A 835 20.49 -11.96 11.89
N TYR A 836 19.41 -12.13 11.13
CA TYR A 836 19.50 -12.46 9.70
C TYR A 836 20.28 -11.42 8.89
N ARG A 837 20.23 -10.13 9.26
CA ARG A 837 21.02 -9.07 8.60
C ARG A 837 22.52 -9.22 8.83
N LYS A 838 22.93 -10.01 9.83
CA LYS A 838 24.32 -10.39 10.12
C LYS A 838 24.72 -11.73 9.47
N GLY A 839 23.85 -12.30 8.62
CA GLY A 839 24.08 -13.58 7.97
C GLY A 839 23.59 -14.80 8.75
N ASN A 840 22.92 -14.63 9.90
CA ASN A 840 22.40 -15.74 10.71
C ASN A 840 21.01 -16.20 10.23
N TYR A 841 20.97 -16.87 9.08
CA TYR A 841 19.76 -17.44 8.47
C TYR A 841 20.14 -18.58 7.53
N LEU A 842 19.20 -19.33 6.95
CA LEU A 842 19.42 -20.22 5.81
C LEU A 842 18.58 -19.73 4.65
N LEU A 843 19.22 -19.54 3.49
CA LEU A 843 18.51 -19.42 2.22
C LEU A 843 18.80 -20.67 1.40
N LEU A 844 17.79 -21.50 1.22
CA LEU A 844 17.89 -22.76 0.51
C LEU A 844 17.31 -22.61 -0.90
N LYS A 845 17.99 -23.19 -1.89
CA LYS A 845 17.47 -23.37 -3.24
C LYS A 845 17.16 -24.83 -3.46
N PHE A 846 15.93 -25.14 -3.84
CA PHE A 846 15.51 -26.45 -4.28
C PHE A 846 15.43 -26.49 -5.80
N THR A 847 15.90 -27.60 -6.38
CA THR A 847 15.79 -27.86 -7.82
C THR A 847 15.40 -29.31 -8.04
N TYR A 848 14.34 -29.52 -8.80
CA TYR A 848 14.04 -30.78 -9.47
C TYR A 848 14.56 -30.69 -10.90
N ASP A 849 15.40 -31.64 -11.30
CA ASP A 849 15.89 -31.77 -12.68
C ASP A 849 15.88 -33.26 -13.04
N LYS A 850 14.82 -33.70 -13.74
CA LYS A 850 14.45 -35.04 -14.25
C LYS A 850 14.84 -36.24 -13.36
N ASN A 851 16.14 -36.44 -13.17
CA ASN A 851 16.76 -37.56 -12.48
C ASN A 851 17.15 -37.22 -11.02
N SER A 852 16.94 -35.99 -10.54
CA SER A 852 17.27 -35.65 -9.16
C SER A 852 16.48 -34.49 -8.56
N ILE A 853 16.36 -34.50 -7.23
CA ILE A 853 15.92 -33.36 -6.41
C ILE A 853 17.11 -32.95 -5.56
N THR A 854 17.41 -31.66 -5.52
CA THR A 854 18.55 -31.12 -4.76
C THR A 854 18.13 -29.98 -3.85
N SER A 855 18.85 -29.83 -2.74
CA SER A 855 18.84 -28.62 -1.92
C SER A 855 20.27 -28.10 -1.78
N LYS A 856 20.45 -26.80 -2.06
CA LYS A 856 21.71 -26.08 -1.87
C LYS A 856 21.51 -24.90 -0.93
N ILE A 857 22.52 -24.61 -0.12
CA ILE A 857 22.54 -23.41 0.72
C ILE A 857 23.15 -22.29 -0.12
N ILE A 858 22.34 -21.29 -0.46
CA ILE A 858 22.76 -20.16 -1.32
C ILE A 858 22.90 -18.84 -0.55
N GLY A 859 22.60 -18.83 0.75
CA GLY A 859 22.80 -17.69 1.65
C GLY A 859 22.79 -18.12 3.12
N GLY A 860 23.47 -17.34 3.97
CA GLY A 860 23.79 -17.73 5.36
C GLY A 860 25.05 -18.64 5.44
N PRO A 861 25.16 -19.59 6.40
CA PRO A 861 24.35 -19.73 7.61
C PRO A 861 24.79 -18.82 8.76
N GLY A 862 25.95 -18.17 8.65
CA GLY A 862 26.58 -17.50 9.79
C GLY A 862 26.72 -18.48 10.96
N LYS A 863 26.07 -18.16 12.09
CA LYS A 863 25.98 -19.02 13.28
C LYS A 863 24.63 -19.74 13.42
N PHE A 864 23.69 -19.53 12.50
CA PHE A 864 22.35 -20.09 12.60
C PHE A 864 22.36 -21.61 12.46
N LYS A 865 21.53 -22.27 13.29
CA LYS A 865 21.32 -23.71 13.28
C LYS A 865 19.83 -23.98 13.45
N THR A 866 19.33 -25.03 12.81
CA THR A 866 17.93 -25.44 12.91
C THR A 866 17.81 -26.93 13.23
N ASN A 867 16.78 -27.27 14.01
CA ASN A 867 16.37 -28.66 14.22
C ASN A 867 15.30 -29.10 13.21
N ALA A 868 14.83 -28.19 12.35
CA ALA A 868 13.90 -28.52 11.30
C ALA A 868 14.54 -29.46 10.27
N TRP A 869 13.74 -30.39 9.76
CA TRP A 869 14.16 -31.46 8.86
C TRP A 869 13.13 -31.68 7.76
N LEU A 870 13.47 -32.43 6.72
CA LEU A 870 12.58 -32.73 5.61
C LEU A 870 11.80 -34.02 5.87
N GLU A 871 10.49 -33.91 6.13
CA GLU A 871 9.66 -35.10 6.42
C GLU A 871 8.98 -35.70 5.19
N LYS A 872 8.76 -34.90 4.15
CA LYS A 872 7.94 -35.33 3.01
C LYS A 872 8.26 -34.53 1.76
N ILE A 873 8.20 -35.19 0.61
CA ILE A 873 8.20 -34.53 -0.69
C ILE A 873 6.99 -35.06 -1.47
N ILE A 874 6.25 -34.15 -2.09
CA ILE A 874 5.20 -34.45 -3.05
C ILE A 874 5.65 -33.93 -4.41
N VAL A 875 5.71 -34.80 -5.42
CA VAL A 875 5.95 -34.40 -6.82
C VAL A 875 4.67 -34.63 -7.61
N ILE A 876 4.22 -33.61 -8.33
CA ILE A 876 2.98 -33.57 -9.10
C ILE A 876 3.33 -33.40 -10.58
N GLY A 877 2.62 -34.12 -11.46
CA GLY A 877 2.86 -34.10 -12.91
C GLY A 877 3.91 -35.11 -13.37
N LEU A 878 4.32 -36.03 -12.51
CA LEU A 878 5.29 -37.07 -12.84
C LEU A 878 4.60 -38.22 -13.58
N GLN A 879 4.99 -38.45 -14.84
CA GLN A 879 4.31 -39.40 -15.73
C GLN A 879 4.53 -40.87 -15.34
N LYS A 880 5.70 -41.22 -14.79
CA LYS A 880 6.07 -42.60 -14.45
C LYS A 880 6.75 -42.66 -13.08
N PRO A 881 6.53 -43.72 -12.30
CA PRO A 881 7.20 -43.87 -11.02
C PRO A 881 8.72 -44.08 -11.20
N PRO A 882 9.55 -43.60 -10.26
CA PRO A 882 10.95 -43.98 -10.22
C PRO A 882 11.11 -45.48 -9.93
N LYS A 883 12.25 -46.06 -10.30
CA LYS A 883 12.59 -47.44 -9.92
C LYS A 883 13.09 -47.52 -8.48
N SER A 884 13.87 -46.53 -8.08
CA SER A 884 14.46 -46.40 -6.74
C SER A 884 14.64 -44.91 -6.43
N LEU A 885 14.78 -44.55 -5.15
CA LEU A 885 15.14 -43.19 -4.78
C LEU A 885 16.25 -43.26 -3.74
N THR A 886 17.38 -42.63 -4.01
CA THR A 886 18.53 -42.64 -3.09
C THR A 886 18.85 -41.24 -2.61
N LEU A 887 18.79 -41.02 -1.30
CA LEU A 887 19.19 -39.79 -0.62
C LEU A 887 20.67 -39.83 -0.25
N SER A 888 21.37 -38.74 -0.56
CA SER A 888 22.69 -38.43 -0.03
C SER A 888 22.74 -37.02 0.56
N SER A 889 23.40 -36.90 1.71
CA SER A 889 23.77 -35.64 2.37
C SER A 889 25.12 -35.83 3.07
N LYS A 890 25.59 -34.81 3.79
CA LYS A 890 26.78 -34.94 4.63
C LYS A 890 26.61 -36.00 5.72
N SER A 891 25.43 -36.05 6.37
CA SER A 891 25.14 -36.98 7.45
C SER A 891 24.55 -38.32 6.98
N ILE A 892 23.91 -38.35 5.81
CA ILE A 892 23.22 -39.54 5.27
C ILE A 892 23.95 -40.03 4.01
N LYS A 893 24.54 -41.23 4.06
CA LYS A 893 25.22 -41.83 2.89
C LYS A 893 24.31 -42.86 2.21
N ASN A 894 23.85 -42.54 1.00
CA ASN A 894 23.14 -43.44 0.09
C ASN A 894 21.99 -44.22 0.75
N ASN A 895 21.06 -43.50 1.37
CA ASN A 895 19.88 -44.09 1.98
C ASN A 895 18.75 -44.25 0.95
N GLU A 896 18.27 -45.47 0.75
CA GLU A 896 17.12 -45.72 -0.11
C GLU A 896 15.83 -45.21 0.54
N LEU A 897 14.99 -44.52 -0.23
CA LEU A 897 13.76 -43.89 0.24
C LEU A 897 12.53 -44.65 -0.21
N LEU A 898 11.57 -44.77 0.71
CA LEU A 898 10.25 -45.30 0.40
C LEU A 898 9.37 -44.23 -0.25
N PHE A 899 8.64 -44.64 -1.29
CA PHE A 899 7.70 -43.77 -1.98
C PHE A 899 6.40 -44.50 -2.34
N THR A 900 5.35 -43.73 -2.57
CA THR A 900 4.10 -44.19 -3.17
C THR A 900 3.83 -43.37 -4.42
N PHE A 901 3.32 -43.99 -5.47
CA PHE A 901 2.94 -43.32 -6.71
C PHE A 901 1.45 -43.55 -6.98
N ASP A 902 0.72 -42.46 -7.24
CA ASP A 902 -0.66 -42.48 -7.69
C ASP A 902 -0.65 -42.19 -9.20
N GLU A 903 -0.89 -43.22 -10.00
CA GLU A 903 -0.85 -43.15 -11.47
C GLU A 903 -1.97 -42.28 -12.03
N ALA A 904 -3.16 -42.33 -11.44
CA ALA A 904 -4.30 -41.52 -11.88
C ALA A 904 -4.07 -40.02 -11.64
N LYS A 905 -3.36 -39.67 -10.56
CA LYS A 905 -3.03 -38.28 -10.22
C LYS A 905 -1.64 -37.84 -10.65
N GLN A 906 -0.86 -38.73 -11.27
CA GLN A 906 0.54 -38.49 -11.66
C GLN A 906 1.37 -37.90 -10.51
N LYS A 907 1.23 -38.52 -9.33
CA LYS A 907 1.71 -37.97 -8.07
C LYS A 907 2.61 -38.95 -7.34
N LEU A 908 3.84 -38.53 -7.06
CA LEU A 908 4.80 -39.23 -6.22
C LEU A 908 4.80 -38.63 -4.81
N ALA A 909 4.74 -39.48 -3.79
CA ALA A 909 4.92 -39.07 -2.40
C ALA A 909 6.11 -39.82 -1.80
N ILE A 910 7.17 -39.08 -1.46
CA ILE A 910 8.36 -39.59 -0.79
C ILE A 910 8.19 -39.33 0.70
N ARG A 911 8.23 -40.39 1.51
CA ARG A 911 7.99 -40.30 2.95
C ARG A 911 9.29 -40.39 3.73
N LYS A 912 9.43 -39.54 4.74
CA LYS A 912 10.53 -39.52 5.71
C LYS A 912 11.94 -39.46 5.08
N PRO A 913 12.24 -38.48 4.19
CA PRO A 913 13.64 -38.25 3.79
C PRO A 913 14.58 -38.08 5.00
N GLY A 914 14.15 -37.38 6.06
CA GLY A 914 14.85 -37.39 7.35
C GLY A 914 16.06 -36.46 7.44
N VAL A 915 16.43 -35.77 6.37
CA VAL A 915 17.59 -34.87 6.33
C VAL A 915 17.31 -33.54 7.01
N ASN A 916 18.29 -33.01 7.74
CA ASN A 916 18.21 -31.68 8.36
C ASN A 916 18.18 -30.57 7.28
N MET A 917 17.37 -29.52 7.47
CA MET A 917 17.27 -28.43 6.49
C MET A 917 18.53 -27.55 6.41
N GLY A 918 19.39 -27.61 7.41
CA GLY A 918 20.72 -26.98 7.43
C GLY A 918 21.81 -27.79 6.73
N GLU A 919 21.48 -28.87 6.03
CA GLU A 919 22.41 -29.64 5.19
C GLU A 919 22.03 -29.56 3.72
N GLU A 920 23.03 -29.52 2.86
CA GLU A 920 22.81 -29.79 1.43
C GLU A 920 22.56 -31.28 1.21
N TRP A 921 21.64 -31.57 0.30
CA TRP A 921 21.25 -32.94 0.00
C TRP A 921 20.82 -33.13 -1.45
N LYS A 922 20.90 -34.38 -1.91
CA LYS A 922 20.47 -34.81 -3.24
C LYS A 922 19.71 -36.13 -3.14
N ILE A 923 18.55 -36.20 -3.80
CA ILE A 923 17.80 -37.43 -4.04
C ILE A 923 17.94 -37.77 -5.52
N THR A 924 18.38 -38.98 -5.85
CA THR A 924 18.54 -39.47 -7.23
C THR A 924 17.53 -40.58 -7.52
N PHE A 925 16.97 -40.58 -8.74
CA PHE A 925 15.90 -41.46 -9.24
C PHE A 925 16.42 -42.77 -9.82
#